data_AF-A0A3R5YXU3-F1
#
_entry.id   AF-A0A3R5YXU3-F1
#
_cell.length_a   1.000
_cell.length_b   1.000
_cell.length_c   1.000
_cell.angle_alpha   90.00
_cell.angle_beta   90.00
_cell.angle_gamma   90.00
#
_symmetry.space_group_name_H-M   'P 1'
#
loop_
_entity.id
_entity.type
_entity.pdbx_description
1 polymer ?
#
loop_
_entity_poly.entity_id
_entity_poly.type
_entity_poly.pdbx_seq_one_letter_code
_entity_poly.pdbx_strand_id
1 'polypeptide(L)'
;MADKSIFNIKKLRQPFSSSDLRAPAAIVSLMEKHFGNKKVRILEIGVFKAGLTKVFAESSLNIEAYDGVDPYLGSKDDPYTGLYWGNSLEAGSVYKKAKEYYDNQGFSLHRMTSSEYFDNFFGKKEYDIIYVDGDHRFEYALQNFGEFVYMLSEGGILLMDDYANVGTPEVTKAVNEFIHSYRDVIASIGYYLNEFQNPGKYVPVSQTTVYLTVNKNLLESQKPISSKRYYLSSFFRDLTENKGIRRLAIFGAGRHTEWLDRLMTSSLRPDIVAVLDDNPDETKMFFGKKTMKAELFNPSDADALLLSTDVNQAVFRERCISLYGDALPLLNLYDDFPLPQKKPKHHWVEYSGEKNTSPALPALTDSCSERIMWAGFYNRSSDKNIFMESVINHSKSSHYLLLNLALNFPDIALPNAFVFNAPEAVIKCTERSSTVNLPENRNIRYTLETYAVHLKYTLEENHDISYEQALSAVGQMYSYALNMLESYKPDIAVIWNEFHPLFKVAKLACDFTGTKTVYMEFGCLPGTFQFDIKGQMGESWIALNTEAFNSLHVDEADCIKAVKAIECIKNTEMNRAKQPKRGRLGRMLEGIDKKIVFVAGHNDYSSGMFPYDIAASTFHSPFYSSSAHLFEDMAQRADLNGWFMVFKPHPYAKSYLPELLRTEHYIIVDDVNVEECIDIADVTLTVLSQISYMALTRGKPVVMTGYNQLRDKGCCYEAFRTEDINSAINSALIYGFTDLMKENWIKHAARLLKYCLYSDNEALYALPSEIFAKRIQALARHKMTDIEIIKQEI
;
A
#
# COMPACT_ATOMS: atom_id res chain seq x y z
N MET A 1 13.42 -21.32 18.17
CA MET A 1 13.89 -20.36 17.16
C MET A 1 13.42 -20.88 15.82
N ALA A 2 12.32 -20.33 15.29
CA ALA A 2 11.79 -20.73 13.99
C ALA A 2 12.75 -20.23 12.89
N ASP A 3 13.00 -21.09 11.90
CA ASP A 3 13.90 -20.83 10.79
C ASP A 3 13.42 -19.61 9.97
N LYS A 4 14.27 -18.58 9.88
CA LYS A 4 14.01 -17.33 9.15
C LYS A 4 14.00 -17.50 7.62
N SER A 5 14.23 -18.72 7.10
CA SER A 5 14.21 -19.04 5.66
C SER A 5 12.81 -19.08 5.01
N ILE A 6 11.74 -19.00 5.82
CA ILE A 6 10.34 -19.13 5.39
C ILE A 6 9.84 -17.97 4.51
N PHE A 7 10.54 -16.82 4.50
CA PHE A 7 10.01 -15.55 3.95
C PHE A 7 10.41 -15.24 2.49
N ASN A 8 10.93 -16.22 1.77
CA ASN A 8 10.98 -16.17 0.32
C ASN A 8 10.20 -17.39 -0.18
N ILE A 9 8.97 -17.22 -0.66
CA ILE A 9 8.15 -18.34 -1.16
C ILE A 9 8.86 -19.08 -2.30
N LYS A 10 9.76 -18.42 -3.05
CA LYS A 10 10.66 -19.08 -4.03
C LYS A 10 11.69 -20.04 -3.39
N LYS A 11 11.87 -19.99 -2.06
CA LYS A 11 12.75 -20.86 -1.25
C LYS A 11 11.98 -21.83 -0.33
N LEU A 12 10.65 -21.78 -0.28
CA LEU A 12 9.88 -22.87 0.32
C LEU A 12 10.24 -24.15 -0.43
N ARG A 13 10.47 -25.25 0.29
CA ARG A 13 11.03 -26.50 -0.24
C ARG A 13 10.36 -26.90 -1.56
N GLN A 14 11.18 -27.44 -2.48
CA GLN A 14 10.82 -27.80 -3.85
C GLN A 14 9.39 -28.37 -4.00
N PRO A 15 8.71 -28.07 -5.12
CA PRO A 15 7.38 -28.61 -5.38
C PRO A 15 7.40 -30.13 -5.27
N PHE A 16 6.35 -30.72 -4.69
CA PHE A 16 6.02 -32.11 -5.00
C PHE A 16 5.61 -32.14 -6.48
N SER A 17 6.57 -32.39 -7.36
CA SER A 17 6.29 -32.62 -8.78
C SER A 17 5.71 -34.02 -8.94
N SER A 18 4.38 -34.14 -8.91
CA SER A 18 3.71 -35.26 -9.57
C SER A 18 3.10 -34.71 -10.86
N SER A 19 3.75 -34.97 -11.99
CA SER A 19 3.31 -34.53 -13.33
C SER A 19 1.97 -35.13 -13.78
N ASP A 20 1.38 -36.03 -12.99
CA ASP A 20 0.33 -36.95 -13.46
C ASP A 20 -1.02 -36.78 -12.75
N LEU A 21 -1.16 -35.82 -11.80
CA LEU A 21 -2.39 -35.62 -11.03
C LEU A 21 -2.95 -34.20 -11.18
N ARG A 22 -4.25 -34.07 -11.47
CA ARG A 22 -4.96 -32.77 -11.49
C ARG A 22 -5.02 -32.17 -10.08
N ALA A 23 -5.02 -30.83 -9.99
CA ALA A 23 -4.95 -30.01 -8.77
C ALA A 23 -5.59 -30.59 -7.49
N PRO A 24 -6.85 -31.09 -7.50
CA PRO A 24 -7.45 -31.60 -6.27
C PRO A 24 -6.77 -32.86 -5.73
N ALA A 25 -6.32 -33.77 -6.60
CA ALA A 25 -5.82 -35.08 -6.21
C ALA A 25 -4.44 -35.02 -5.54
N ALA A 26 -3.59 -34.08 -5.94
CA ALA A 26 -2.27 -33.91 -5.34
C ALA A 26 -2.34 -33.29 -3.93
N ILE A 27 -3.22 -32.32 -3.71
CA ILE A 27 -3.49 -31.76 -2.38
C ILE A 27 -4.01 -32.86 -1.44
N VAL A 28 -4.95 -33.67 -1.91
CA VAL A 28 -5.48 -34.80 -1.15
C VAL A 28 -4.37 -35.81 -0.81
N SER A 29 -3.46 -36.12 -1.73
CA SER A 29 -2.32 -37.01 -1.44
C SER A 29 -1.39 -36.48 -0.34
N LEU A 30 -1.18 -35.16 -0.29
CA LEU A 30 -0.46 -34.52 0.81
C LEU A 30 -1.19 -34.73 2.15
N MET A 31 -2.51 -34.60 2.16
CA MET A 31 -3.33 -34.80 3.35
C MET A 31 -3.32 -36.28 3.79
N GLU A 32 -3.45 -37.23 2.86
CA GLU A 32 -3.36 -38.67 3.14
C GLU A 32 -2.04 -39.02 3.83
N LYS A 33 -0.93 -38.44 3.35
CA LYS A 33 0.38 -38.64 3.96
C LYS A 33 0.47 -38.01 5.35
N HIS A 34 -0.09 -36.82 5.55
CA HIS A 34 -0.01 -36.10 6.82
C HIS A 34 -0.86 -36.76 7.93
N PHE A 35 -2.08 -37.19 7.60
CA PHE A 35 -3.02 -37.74 8.57
C PHE A 35 -3.00 -39.28 8.65
N GLY A 36 -2.52 -39.97 7.61
CA GLY A 36 -2.51 -41.43 7.54
C GLY A 36 -3.90 -42.01 7.79
N ASN A 37 -4.02 -42.95 8.73
CA ASN A 37 -5.28 -43.59 9.09
C ASN A 37 -6.09 -42.83 10.17
N LYS A 38 -5.62 -41.64 10.60
CA LYS A 38 -6.33 -40.82 11.59
C LYS A 38 -7.72 -40.47 11.05
N LYS A 39 -8.75 -40.58 11.89
CA LYS A 39 -10.06 -40.04 11.58
C LYS A 39 -9.98 -38.53 11.44
N VAL A 40 -10.39 -37.99 10.31
CA VAL A 40 -10.29 -36.55 10.02
C VAL A 40 -11.66 -35.91 9.87
N ARG A 41 -11.78 -34.69 10.39
CA ARG A 41 -12.90 -33.79 10.15
C ARG A 41 -12.49 -32.69 9.19
N ILE A 42 -13.32 -32.46 8.17
CA ILE A 42 -13.03 -31.53 7.08
C ILE A 42 -14.06 -30.41 7.04
N LEU A 43 -13.60 -29.18 6.85
CA LEU A 43 -14.41 -28.00 6.56
C LEU A 43 -14.00 -27.41 5.21
N GLU A 44 -14.96 -27.21 4.31
CA GLU A 44 -14.78 -26.54 3.02
C GLU A 44 -15.60 -25.25 3.00
N ILE A 45 -14.94 -24.10 2.84
CA ILE A 45 -15.55 -22.78 2.68
C ILE A 45 -15.53 -22.41 1.19
N GLY A 46 -16.70 -22.08 0.63
CA GLY A 46 -16.85 -21.73 -0.79
C GLY A 46 -17.25 -22.91 -1.69
N VAL A 47 -18.14 -23.78 -1.20
CA VAL A 47 -18.54 -24.98 -1.95
C VAL A 47 -19.33 -24.60 -3.20
N PHE A 48 -18.75 -24.79 -4.39
CA PHE A 48 -19.49 -24.58 -5.64
C PHE A 48 -20.33 -25.80 -6.08
N LYS A 49 -19.68 -26.79 -6.71
CA LYS A 49 -20.33 -27.99 -7.31
C LYS A 49 -19.91 -29.29 -6.63
N ALA A 50 -19.49 -29.20 -5.36
CA ALA A 50 -18.89 -30.30 -4.60
C ALA A 50 -17.69 -30.93 -5.33
N GLY A 51 -16.92 -30.13 -6.09
CA GLY A 51 -15.82 -30.62 -6.90
C GLY A 51 -14.68 -31.18 -6.05
N LEU A 52 -14.22 -30.39 -5.08
CA LEU A 52 -13.19 -30.81 -4.14
C LEU A 52 -13.71 -31.88 -3.17
N THR A 53 -14.95 -31.73 -2.68
CA THR A 53 -15.62 -32.74 -1.85
C THR A 53 -15.57 -34.14 -2.46
N LYS A 54 -15.82 -34.27 -3.77
CA LYS A 54 -15.75 -35.55 -4.49
C LYS A 54 -14.38 -36.18 -4.41
N VAL A 55 -13.34 -35.37 -4.56
CA VAL A 55 -11.95 -35.83 -4.57
C VAL A 55 -11.53 -36.30 -3.17
N PHE A 56 -11.99 -35.61 -2.12
CA PHE A 56 -11.82 -36.10 -0.75
C PHE A 56 -12.59 -37.39 -0.49
N ALA A 57 -13.84 -37.50 -0.95
CA ALA A 57 -14.66 -38.70 -0.77
C ALA A 57 -14.08 -39.94 -1.46
N GLU A 58 -13.38 -39.75 -2.58
CA GLU A 58 -12.70 -40.81 -3.33
C GLU A 58 -11.29 -41.14 -2.80
N SER A 59 -10.81 -40.39 -1.79
CA SER A 59 -9.48 -40.57 -1.20
C SER A 59 -9.41 -41.71 -0.20
N SER A 60 -8.19 -42.04 0.23
CA SER A 60 -7.92 -42.98 1.33
C SER A 60 -7.99 -42.35 2.72
N LEU A 61 -8.34 -41.06 2.83
CA LEU A 61 -8.54 -40.41 4.14
C LEU A 61 -9.72 -41.06 4.88
N ASN A 62 -9.53 -41.29 6.18
CA ASN A 62 -10.57 -41.80 7.06
C ASN A 62 -11.49 -40.64 7.51
N ILE A 63 -12.40 -40.22 6.64
CA ILE A 63 -13.25 -39.04 6.88
C ILE A 63 -14.33 -39.37 7.92
N GLU A 64 -14.29 -38.71 9.08
CA GLU A 64 -15.32 -38.81 10.12
C GLU A 64 -16.51 -37.89 9.82
N ALA A 65 -16.22 -36.66 9.39
CA ALA A 65 -17.22 -35.66 9.05
C ALA A 65 -16.67 -34.70 8.00
N TYR A 66 -17.56 -34.23 7.12
CA TYR A 66 -17.26 -33.23 6.11
C TYR A 66 -18.38 -32.18 6.13
N ASP A 67 -18.01 -30.96 6.48
CA ASP A 67 -18.90 -29.81 6.47
C ASP A 67 -18.53 -28.88 5.30
N GLY A 68 -19.50 -28.59 4.44
CA GLY A 68 -19.38 -27.63 3.34
C GLY A 68 -20.18 -26.37 3.64
N VAL A 69 -19.68 -25.19 3.27
CA VAL A 69 -20.32 -23.90 3.52
C VAL A 69 -20.32 -23.03 2.27
N ASP A 70 -21.50 -22.60 1.85
CA ASP A 70 -21.69 -21.57 0.82
C ASP A 70 -23.12 -21.00 0.88
N PRO A 71 -23.34 -19.68 0.71
CA PRO A 71 -24.68 -19.12 0.83
C PRO A 71 -25.57 -19.35 -0.41
N TYR A 72 -25.00 -19.59 -1.60
CA TYR A 72 -25.72 -19.71 -2.88
C TYR A 72 -26.77 -18.62 -3.07
N LEU A 73 -26.36 -17.35 -2.96
CA LEU A 73 -27.29 -16.21 -2.95
C LEU A 73 -27.94 -16.00 -4.33
N GLY A 74 -27.13 -15.89 -5.38
CA GLY A 74 -27.55 -15.53 -6.73
C GLY A 74 -28.32 -14.20 -6.82
N SER A 75 -28.13 -13.32 -5.83
CA SER A 75 -28.66 -11.96 -5.84
C SER A 75 -27.77 -11.05 -6.68
N LYS A 76 -28.21 -9.82 -6.95
CA LYS A 76 -27.37 -8.84 -7.67
C LYS A 76 -26.11 -8.45 -6.89
N ASP A 77 -26.15 -8.56 -5.57
CA ASP A 77 -25.05 -8.21 -4.67
C ASP A 77 -24.12 -9.41 -4.40
N ASP A 78 -24.45 -10.58 -4.95
CA ASP A 78 -23.58 -11.76 -4.90
C ASP A 78 -22.43 -11.58 -5.92
N PRO A 79 -21.16 -11.58 -5.46
CA PRO A 79 -20.00 -11.38 -6.35
C PRO A 79 -19.88 -12.46 -7.42
N TYR A 80 -20.58 -13.58 -7.28
CA TYR A 80 -20.55 -14.70 -8.21
C TYR A 80 -21.70 -14.72 -9.23
N THR A 81 -22.67 -13.81 -9.10
CA THR A 81 -23.72 -13.63 -10.10
C THR A 81 -23.13 -13.11 -11.41
N GLY A 82 -23.38 -13.84 -12.50
CA GLY A 82 -22.79 -13.62 -13.82
C GLY A 82 -21.50 -14.40 -14.08
N LEU A 83 -20.86 -14.95 -13.03
CA LEU A 83 -19.67 -15.80 -13.15
C LEU A 83 -20.01 -17.29 -13.05
N TYR A 84 -20.71 -17.68 -11.98
CA TYR A 84 -21.03 -19.08 -11.69
C TYR A 84 -22.51 -19.43 -11.87
N TRP A 85 -23.39 -18.44 -11.76
CA TRP A 85 -24.84 -18.51 -11.97
C TRP A 85 -25.37 -17.15 -12.42
N GLY A 86 -26.42 -17.13 -13.23
CA GLY A 86 -27.03 -15.88 -13.70
C GLY A 86 -28.02 -15.25 -12.72
N ASN A 87 -28.53 -16.02 -11.75
CA ASN A 87 -29.59 -15.59 -10.82
C ASN A 87 -29.77 -16.58 -9.66
N SER A 88 -30.65 -16.25 -8.71
CA SER A 88 -30.93 -17.04 -7.50
C SER A 88 -31.56 -18.41 -7.78
N LEU A 89 -32.30 -18.59 -8.89
CA LEU A 89 -32.84 -19.90 -9.28
C LEU A 89 -31.72 -20.84 -9.74
N GLU A 90 -30.79 -20.33 -10.53
CA GLU A 90 -29.60 -21.08 -10.96
C GLU A 90 -28.70 -21.43 -9.78
N ALA A 91 -28.42 -20.46 -8.88
CA ALA A 91 -27.69 -20.71 -7.64
C ALA A 91 -28.37 -21.81 -6.79
N GLY A 92 -29.71 -21.76 -6.67
CA GLY A 92 -30.49 -22.79 -5.98
C GLY A 92 -30.42 -24.18 -6.66
N SER A 93 -30.33 -24.23 -7.99
CA SER A 93 -30.13 -25.48 -8.73
C SER A 93 -28.75 -26.08 -8.47
N VAL A 94 -27.71 -25.24 -8.44
CA VAL A 94 -26.33 -25.65 -8.10
C VAL A 94 -26.29 -26.18 -6.67
N TYR A 95 -26.86 -25.44 -5.72
CA TYR A 95 -26.99 -25.87 -4.32
C TYR A 95 -27.66 -27.25 -4.21
N LYS A 96 -28.80 -27.45 -4.88
CA LYS A 96 -29.54 -28.72 -4.81
C LYS A 96 -28.68 -29.91 -5.27
N LYS A 97 -27.94 -29.75 -6.37
CA LYS A 97 -27.04 -30.80 -6.88
C LYS A 97 -25.87 -31.07 -5.94
N ALA A 98 -25.27 -30.03 -5.38
CA ALA A 98 -24.21 -30.18 -4.38
C ALA A 98 -24.75 -30.86 -3.11
N LYS A 99 -25.93 -30.45 -2.63
CA LYS A 99 -26.61 -30.99 -1.45
C LYS A 99 -26.95 -32.47 -1.61
N GLU A 100 -27.50 -32.86 -2.76
CA GLU A 100 -27.78 -34.26 -3.08
C GLU A 100 -26.51 -35.12 -3.00
N TYR A 101 -25.37 -34.61 -3.49
CA TYR A 101 -24.10 -35.31 -3.38
C TYR A 101 -23.65 -35.45 -1.91
N TYR A 102 -23.66 -34.36 -1.15
CA TYR A 102 -23.30 -34.37 0.28
C TYR A 102 -24.17 -35.34 1.08
N ASP A 103 -25.48 -35.33 0.87
CA ASP A 103 -26.41 -36.23 1.56
C ASP A 103 -26.15 -37.71 1.25
N ASN A 104 -25.83 -38.02 -0.01
CA ASN A 104 -25.48 -39.38 -0.42
C ASN A 104 -24.16 -39.88 0.21
N GLN A 105 -23.25 -38.98 0.57
CA GLN A 105 -22.02 -39.31 1.29
C GLN A 105 -22.18 -39.30 2.82
N GLY A 106 -23.35 -38.88 3.34
CA GLY A 106 -23.54 -38.65 4.78
C GLY A 106 -22.81 -37.41 5.31
N PHE A 107 -22.49 -36.46 4.43
CA PHE A 107 -21.83 -35.19 4.75
C PHE A 107 -22.86 -34.07 4.96
N SER A 108 -22.41 -32.91 5.45
CA SER A 108 -23.30 -31.76 5.72
C SER A 108 -22.94 -30.57 4.84
N LEU A 109 -23.90 -30.09 4.03
CA LEU A 109 -23.76 -28.83 3.29
C LEU A 109 -24.66 -27.76 3.91
N HIS A 110 -24.06 -26.65 4.31
CA HIS A 110 -24.68 -25.55 5.02
C HIS A 110 -24.88 -24.36 4.08
N ARG A 111 -26.16 -24.06 3.78
CA ARG A 111 -26.53 -22.89 2.97
C ARG A 111 -26.54 -21.62 3.83
N MET A 112 -25.37 -21.05 4.09
CA MET A 112 -25.15 -19.83 4.87
C MET A 112 -23.80 -19.21 4.52
N THR A 113 -23.57 -17.97 4.95
CA THR A 113 -22.27 -17.33 4.80
C THR A 113 -21.23 -17.98 5.71
N SER A 114 -19.94 -17.86 5.37
CA SER A 114 -18.84 -18.34 6.21
C SER A 114 -18.85 -17.68 7.60
N SER A 115 -19.18 -16.40 7.65
CA SER A 115 -19.37 -15.63 8.88
C SER A 115 -20.47 -16.19 9.79
N GLU A 116 -21.67 -16.47 9.24
CA GLU A 116 -22.75 -17.10 9.99
C GLU A 116 -22.37 -18.51 10.47
N TYR A 117 -21.62 -19.26 9.65
CA TYR A 117 -21.12 -20.57 10.03
C TYR A 117 -20.16 -20.50 11.21
N PHE A 118 -19.16 -19.61 11.12
CA PHE A 118 -18.19 -19.39 12.19
C PHE A 118 -18.92 -19.04 13.48
N ASP A 119 -19.83 -18.07 13.46
CA ASP A 119 -20.60 -17.70 14.64
C ASP A 119 -21.37 -18.91 15.21
N ASN A 120 -22.09 -19.68 14.39
CA ASN A 120 -22.90 -20.79 14.89
C ASN A 120 -22.10 -21.97 15.49
N PHE A 121 -20.93 -22.28 14.94
CA PHE A 121 -20.19 -23.51 15.24
C PHE A 121 -18.84 -23.30 15.94
N PHE A 122 -18.37 -22.05 16.05
CA PHE A 122 -17.14 -21.74 16.77
C PHE A 122 -17.20 -22.21 18.23
N GLY A 123 -16.15 -22.92 18.67
CA GLY A 123 -16.07 -23.53 20.00
C GLY A 123 -16.91 -24.79 20.20
N LYS A 124 -17.77 -25.16 19.22
CA LYS A 124 -18.56 -26.40 19.22
C LYS A 124 -17.97 -27.46 18.31
N LYS A 125 -17.25 -27.04 17.27
CA LYS A 125 -16.59 -27.91 16.29
C LYS A 125 -15.12 -27.52 16.13
N GLU A 126 -14.32 -28.54 15.89
CA GLU A 126 -12.93 -28.42 15.44
C GLU A 126 -12.72 -29.30 14.21
N TYR A 127 -11.77 -28.91 13.37
CA TYR A 127 -11.47 -29.56 12.10
C TYR A 127 -9.99 -29.84 11.96
N ASP A 128 -9.67 -31.00 11.40
CA ASP A 128 -8.31 -31.38 11.05
C ASP A 128 -7.87 -30.77 9.73
N ILE A 129 -8.82 -30.55 8.81
CA ILE A 129 -8.58 -29.96 7.51
C ILE A 129 -9.59 -28.83 7.31
N ILE A 130 -9.09 -27.63 7.02
CA ILE A 130 -9.93 -26.49 6.63
C ILE A 130 -9.45 -26.00 5.29
N TYR A 131 -10.32 -26.01 4.28
CA TYR A 131 -10.05 -25.49 2.95
C TYR A 131 -10.87 -24.23 2.69
N VAL A 132 -10.23 -23.15 2.26
CA VAL A 132 -10.86 -21.86 2.01
C VAL A 132 -10.69 -21.45 0.54
N ASP A 133 -11.80 -21.48 -0.19
CA ASP A 133 -11.97 -21.00 -1.58
C ASP A 133 -13.32 -20.25 -1.71
N GLY A 134 -13.55 -19.33 -0.76
CA GLY A 134 -14.74 -18.48 -0.72
C GLY A 134 -14.53 -17.17 -1.45
N ASP A 135 -15.11 -16.09 -0.91
CA ASP A 135 -15.05 -14.74 -1.49
C ASP A 135 -13.62 -14.26 -1.76
N HIS A 136 -13.31 -13.94 -3.02
CA HIS A 136 -11.98 -13.56 -3.48
C HIS A 136 -11.61 -12.09 -3.23
N ARG A 137 -12.49 -11.30 -2.62
CA ARG A 137 -12.17 -9.94 -2.17
C ARG A 137 -11.32 -9.99 -0.89
N PHE A 138 -10.35 -9.08 -0.80
CA PHE A 138 -9.30 -9.11 0.23
C PHE A 138 -9.86 -9.17 1.66
N GLU A 139 -10.84 -8.33 1.98
CA GLU A 139 -11.40 -8.24 3.32
C GLU A 139 -12.08 -9.54 3.77
N TYR A 140 -12.77 -10.24 2.86
CA TYR A 140 -13.48 -11.49 3.16
C TYR A 140 -12.53 -12.69 3.18
N ALA A 141 -11.55 -12.74 2.26
CA ALA A 141 -10.51 -13.76 2.27
C ALA A 141 -9.68 -13.70 3.57
N LEU A 142 -9.17 -12.51 3.93
CA LEU A 142 -8.40 -12.30 5.15
C LEU A 142 -9.23 -12.62 6.40
N GLN A 143 -10.51 -12.23 6.41
CA GLN A 143 -11.43 -12.56 7.49
C GLN A 143 -11.57 -14.08 7.65
N ASN A 144 -11.85 -14.81 6.56
CA ASN A 144 -11.98 -16.27 6.61
C ASN A 144 -10.71 -16.94 7.15
N PHE A 145 -9.53 -16.54 6.68
CA PHE A 145 -8.27 -17.11 7.18
C PHE A 145 -8.11 -16.84 8.68
N GLY A 146 -8.34 -15.58 9.09
CA GLY A 146 -8.23 -15.14 10.48
C GLY A 146 -9.22 -15.78 11.45
N GLU A 147 -10.42 -16.14 10.98
CA GLU A 147 -11.47 -16.79 11.76
C GLU A 147 -11.24 -18.30 11.84
N PHE A 148 -11.15 -18.97 10.69
CA PHE A 148 -11.15 -20.43 10.64
C PHE A 148 -9.86 -21.07 11.15
N VAL A 149 -8.75 -20.33 11.23
CA VAL A 149 -7.55 -20.81 11.94
C VAL A 149 -7.84 -21.19 13.41
N TYR A 150 -8.81 -20.54 14.06
CA TYR A 150 -9.21 -20.86 15.43
C TYR A 150 -10.15 -22.08 15.55
N MET A 151 -10.65 -22.61 14.44
CA MET A 151 -11.41 -23.86 14.40
C MET A 151 -10.53 -25.06 14.06
N LEU A 152 -9.22 -24.86 13.91
CA LEU A 152 -8.27 -25.90 13.58
C LEU A 152 -7.96 -26.76 14.83
N SER A 153 -7.94 -28.07 14.64
CA SER A 153 -7.50 -29.02 15.66
C SER A 153 -5.97 -28.95 15.83
N GLU A 154 -5.45 -29.49 16.94
CA GLU A 154 -4.00 -29.59 17.13
C GLU A 154 -3.37 -30.43 16.01
N GLY A 155 -2.40 -29.85 15.31
CA GLY A 155 -1.75 -30.47 14.14
C GLY A 155 -2.60 -30.50 12.87
N GLY A 156 -3.75 -29.81 12.86
CA GLY A 156 -4.58 -29.63 11.67
C GLY A 156 -3.93 -28.72 10.62
N ILE A 157 -4.49 -28.73 9.41
CA ILE A 157 -4.01 -27.96 8.26
C ILE A 157 -5.08 -26.97 7.77
N LEU A 158 -4.69 -25.71 7.64
CA LEU A 158 -5.45 -24.69 6.92
C LEU A 158 -4.91 -24.56 5.51
N LEU A 159 -5.78 -24.64 4.50
CA LEU A 159 -5.49 -24.47 3.08
C LEU A 159 -6.19 -23.22 2.56
N MET A 160 -5.46 -22.42 1.81
CA MET A 160 -5.89 -21.15 1.23
C MET A 160 -5.66 -21.20 -0.27
N ASP A 161 -6.75 -21.20 -1.05
CA ASP A 161 -6.67 -21.33 -2.50
C ASP A 161 -6.30 -20.01 -3.20
N ASP A 162 -6.08 -20.06 -4.52
CA ASP A 162 -5.90 -18.88 -5.37
C ASP A 162 -4.73 -17.93 -5.02
N TYR A 163 -3.72 -18.44 -4.31
CA TYR A 163 -2.47 -17.72 -4.12
C TYR A 163 -1.71 -17.56 -5.44
N ALA A 164 -1.10 -16.39 -5.64
CA ALA A 164 -0.40 -15.99 -6.86
C ALA A 164 -1.23 -16.13 -8.16
N ASN A 165 -2.57 -16.18 -8.06
CA ASN A 165 -3.45 -16.20 -9.22
C ASN A 165 -3.69 -14.78 -9.71
N VAL A 166 -3.32 -14.51 -10.96
CA VAL A 166 -3.48 -13.19 -11.61
C VAL A 166 -4.92 -12.71 -11.69
N GLY A 167 -5.90 -13.63 -11.65
CA GLY A 167 -7.32 -13.30 -11.65
C GLY A 167 -7.87 -12.90 -10.28
N THR A 168 -7.15 -13.20 -9.21
CA THR A 168 -7.58 -13.00 -7.82
C THR A 168 -6.43 -12.43 -6.96
N PRO A 169 -5.84 -11.28 -7.37
CA PRO A 169 -4.68 -10.70 -6.67
C PRO A 169 -4.97 -10.33 -5.20
N GLU A 170 -6.22 -10.01 -4.89
CA GLU A 170 -6.67 -9.70 -3.53
C GLU A 170 -6.55 -10.90 -2.58
N VAL A 171 -6.70 -12.14 -3.07
CA VAL A 171 -6.48 -13.36 -2.27
C VAL A 171 -5.00 -13.51 -1.92
N THR A 172 -4.11 -13.28 -2.89
CA THR A 172 -2.65 -13.29 -2.66
C THR A 172 -2.26 -12.29 -1.57
N LYS A 173 -2.83 -11.08 -1.63
CA LYS A 173 -2.64 -10.06 -0.62
C LYS A 173 -3.17 -10.50 0.76
N ALA A 174 -4.34 -11.11 0.80
CA ALA A 174 -4.94 -11.62 2.04
C ALA A 174 -4.10 -12.73 2.69
N VAL A 175 -3.59 -13.67 1.89
CA VAL A 175 -2.69 -14.74 2.37
C VAL A 175 -1.40 -14.16 2.95
N ASN A 176 -0.78 -13.20 2.27
CA ASN A 176 0.45 -12.55 2.76
C ASN A 176 0.21 -11.82 4.08
N GLU A 177 -0.89 -11.07 4.19
CA GLU A 177 -1.24 -10.36 5.42
C GLU A 177 -1.56 -11.32 6.57
N PHE A 178 -2.26 -12.43 6.29
CA PHE A 178 -2.52 -13.49 7.26
C PHE A 178 -1.21 -14.12 7.76
N ILE A 179 -0.33 -14.56 6.86
CA ILE A 179 0.95 -15.18 7.23
C ILE A 179 1.77 -14.21 8.09
N HIS A 180 1.77 -12.93 7.73
CA HIS A 180 2.46 -11.91 8.52
C HIS A 180 1.86 -11.77 9.93
N SER A 181 0.54 -11.63 10.02
CA SER A 181 -0.19 -11.40 11.27
C SER A 181 -0.14 -12.59 12.23
N TYR A 182 -0.02 -13.81 11.70
CA TYR A 182 -0.01 -15.07 12.46
C TYR A 182 1.36 -15.75 12.47
N ARG A 183 2.43 -15.03 12.08
CA ARG A 183 3.80 -15.59 11.92
C ARG A 183 4.31 -16.33 13.16
N ASP A 184 3.98 -15.82 14.34
CA ASP A 184 4.49 -16.33 15.62
C ASP A 184 3.78 -17.63 16.04
N VAL A 185 2.64 -17.95 15.43
CA VAL A 185 1.84 -19.14 15.73
C VAL A 185 1.89 -20.16 14.59
N ILE A 186 2.36 -19.80 13.40
CA ILE A 186 2.55 -20.75 12.29
C ILE A 186 3.69 -21.72 12.64
N ALA A 187 3.37 -23.01 12.70
CA ALA A 187 4.33 -24.07 13.00
C ALA A 187 5.03 -24.59 11.73
N SER A 188 4.28 -24.71 10.63
CA SER A 188 4.82 -25.03 9.31
C SER A 188 3.99 -24.39 8.22
N ILE A 189 4.61 -24.09 7.09
CA ILE A 189 3.94 -23.57 5.89
C ILE A 189 4.54 -24.20 4.64
N GLY A 190 3.71 -24.40 3.62
CA GLY A 190 4.12 -24.84 2.30
C GLY A 190 3.11 -24.37 1.26
N TYR A 191 3.36 -24.74 0.01
CA TYR A 191 2.46 -24.44 -1.09
C TYR A 191 2.42 -25.60 -2.08
N TYR A 192 1.36 -25.64 -2.86
CA TYR A 192 1.19 -26.53 -4.00
C TYR A 192 0.91 -25.70 -5.24
N LEU A 193 1.63 -25.99 -6.32
CA LEU A 193 1.50 -25.29 -7.61
C LEU A 193 0.83 -26.22 -8.62
N ASN A 194 -0.29 -25.79 -9.18
CA ASN A 194 -0.94 -26.43 -10.31
C ASN A 194 -0.84 -25.53 -11.54
N GLU A 195 0.02 -25.91 -12.47
CA GLU A 195 0.12 -25.24 -13.76
C GLU A 195 -0.95 -25.81 -14.71
N PHE A 196 -1.91 -24.98 -15.12
CA PHE A 196 -2.83 -25.36 -16.19
C PHE A 196 -3.08 -24.21 -17.16
N GLN A 197 -3.36 -24.56 -18.40
CA GLN A 197 -3.74 -23.61 -19.43
C GLN A 197 -5.27 -23.49 -19.45
N ASN A 198 -5.80 -22.36 -19.02
CA ASN A 198 -7.23 -22.11 -19.06
C ASN A 198 -7.65 -21.83 -20.52
N PRO A 199 -8.54 -22.62 -21.15
CA PRO A 199 -8.95 -22.39 -22.54
C PRO A 199 -9.60 -21.01 -22.68
N GLY A 200 -8.92 -20.10 -23.39
CA GLY A 200 -9.37 -18.70 -23.57
C GLY A 200 -8.55 -17.65 -22.84
N LYS A 201 -7.55 -18.02 -22.02
CA LYS A 201 -6.55 -17.09 -21.48
C LYS A 201 -5.17 -17.44 -22.04
N TYR A 202 -4.46 -16.45 -22.58
CA TYR A 202 -3.14 -16.61 -23.23
C TYR A 202 -1.97 -16.72 -22.23
N VAL A 203 -2.23 -16.55 -20.93
CA VAL A 203 -1.23 -16.65 -19.85
C VAL A 203 -1.44 -17.97 -19.11
N PRO A 204 -0.38 -18.76 -18.84
CA PRO A 204 -0.45 -19.90 -17.94
C PRO A 204 -1.03 -19.44 -16.60
N VAL A 205 -2.16 -20.03 -16.18
CA VAL A 205 -2.72 -19.72 -14.86
C VAL A 205 -2.16 -20.77 -13.92
N SER A 206 -1.28 -20.35 -13.02
CA SER A 206 -0.91 -21.17 -11.88
C SER A 206 -1.97 -21.01 -10.80
N GLN A 207 -2.70 -22.08 -10.48
CA GLN A 207 -3.41 -22.15 -9.21
C GLN A 207 -2.41 -22.55 -8.14
N THR A 208 -2.11 -21.65 -7.20
CA THR A 208 -1.28 -21.98 -6.05
C THR A 208 -2.16 -22.06 -4.82
N THR A 209 -2.10 -23.19 -4.12
CA THR A 209 -2.74 -23.33 -2.80
C THR A 209 -1.66 -23.25 -1.73
N VAL A 210 -1.78 -22.32 -0.79
CA VAL A 210 -0.90 -22.25 0.39
C VAL A 210 -1.51 -23.05 1.51
N TYR A 211 -0.70 -23.85 2.20
CA TYR A 211 -1.14 -24.61 3.37
C TYR A 211 -0.24 -24.38 4.57
N LEU A 212 -0.81 -24.41 5.77
CA LEU A 212 -0.06 -24.23 7.02
C LEU A 212 -0.63 -25.04 8.17
N THR A 213 0.22 -25.30 9.16
CA THR A 213 -0.16 -25.77 10.49
C THR A 213 0.16 -24.66 11.50
N VAL A 214 -0.55 -24.67 12.63
CA VAL A 214 -0.33 -23.70 13.71
C VAL A 214 -0.02 -24.41 15.02
N ASN A 215 0.75 -23.75 15.89
CA ASN A 215 0.91 -24.13 17.28
C ASN A 215 -0.31 -23.60 18.06
N LYS A 216 -1.25 -24.49 18.41
CA LYS A 216 -2.52 -24.09 19.02
C LYS A 216 -2.32 -23.43 20.38
N ASN A 217 -1.38 -23.91 21.20
CA ASN A 217 -1.08 -23.29 22.48
C ASN A 217 -0.64 -21.83 22.30
N LEU A 218 0.21 -21.55 21.30
CA LEU A 218 0.60 -20.18 20.98
C LEU A 218 -0.57 -19.37 20.42
N LEU A 219 -1.35 -19.93 19.49
CA LEU A 219 -2.55 -19.31 18.93
C LEU A 219 -3.56 -18.94 20.02
N GLU A 220 -3.76 -19.81 21.00
CA GLU A 220 -4.64 -19.59 22.13
C GLU A 220 -4.06 -18.60 23.13
N SER A 221 -2.75 -18.61 23.36
CA SER A 221 -2.08 -17.63 24.23
C SER A 221 -2.03 -16.21 23.62
N GLN A 222 -2.16 -16.11 22.30
CA GLN A 222 -2.22 -14.84 21.56
C GLN A 222 -3.65 -14.30 21.41
N LYS A 223 -4.66 -14.98 21.98
CA LYS A 223 -6.02 -14.43 22.09
C LYS A 223 -5.92 -13.11 22.88
N PRO A 224 -6.26 -11.92 22.33
CA PRO A 224 -7.42 -11.66 21.45
C PRO A 224 -7.21 -10.51 20.41
N ILE A 225 -6.03 -10.37 19.80
CA ILE A 225 -5.71 -9.13 19.05
C ILE A 225 -6.06 -9.19 17.54
N SER A 226 -6.07 -10.36 16.90
CA SER A 226 -6.16 -10.44 15.42
C SER A 226 -7.58 -10.54 14.87
N SER A 227 -8.54 -11.18 15.54
CA SER A 227 -9.94 -11.23 15.09
C SER A 227 -10.88 -10.51 16.05
N LYS A 228 -11.24 -9.27 15.72
CA LYS A 228 -12.23 -8.50 16.50
C LYS A 228 -13.56 -9.25 16.62
N ARG A 229 -13.96 -9.96 15.57
CA ARG A 229 -15.18 -10.77 15.55
C ARG A 229 -15.10 -11.94 16.53
N TYR A 230 -13.97 -12.65 16.59
CA TYR A 230 -13.74 -13.71 17.60
C TYR A 230 -14.02 -13.22 19.02
N TYR A 231 -13.49 -12.06 19.37
CA TYR A 231 -13.69 -11.48 20.69
C TYR A 231 -15.16 -11.15 20.92
N LEU A 232 -15.80 -10.47 19.97
CA LEU A 232 -17.22 -10.14 20.06
C LEU A 232 -18.09 -11.39 20.22
N SER A 233 -17.94 -12.39 19.34
CA SER A 233 -18.72 -13.63 19.40
C SER A 233 -18.50 -14.37 20.72
N SER A 234 -17.27 -14.40 21.24
CA SER A 234 -16.98 -14.98 22.56
C SER A 234 -17.61 -14.19 23.71
N PHE A 235 -17.51 -12.86 23.67
CA PHE A 235 -18.11 -11.95 24.65
C PHE A 235 -19.63 -12.13 24.70
N PHE A 236 -20.32 -12.06 23.57
CA PHE A 236 -21.78 -12.19 23.51
C PHE A 236 -22.27 -13.59 23.84
N ARG A 237 -21.50 -14.64 23.50
CA ARG A 237 -21.78 -16.00 23.97
C ARG A 237 -21.68 -16.11 25.48
N ASP A 238 -20.64 -15.54 26.10
CA ASP A 238 -20.53 -15.50 27.56
C ASP A 238 -21.69 -14.75 28.21
N LEU A 239 -22.11 -13.62 27.64
CA LEU A 239 -23.28 -12.88 28.11
C LEU A 239 -24.55 -13.75 28.09
N THR A 240 -24.79 -14.47 27.00
CA THR A 240 -26.03 -15.25 26.80
C THR A 240 -26.02 -16.59 27.54
N GLU A 241 -24.95 -17.37 27.39
CA GLU A 241 -24.85 -18.75 27.91
C GLU A 241 -24.47 -18.78 29.39
N ASN A 242 -23.53 -17.93 29.83
CA ASN A 242 -23.01 -17.98 31.21
C ASN A 242 -23.66 -16.94 32.12
N LYS A 243 -23.87 -15.71 31.63
CA LYS A 243 -24.45 -14.61 32.44
C LYS A 243 -25.96 -14.49 32.31
N GLY A 244 -26.59 -15.23 31.40
CA GLY A 244 -28.04 -15.25 31.22
C GLY A 244 -28.66 -13.95 30.70
N ILE A 245 -27.85 -13.05 30.12
CA ILE A 245 -28.29 -11.77 29.56
C ILE A 245 -28.91 -12.03 28.19
N ARG A 246 -30.24 -11.85 28.07
CA ARG A 246 -31.00 -12.12 26.84
C ARG A 246 -31.48 -10.86 26.13
N ARG A 247 -31.67 -9.77 26.87
CA ARG A 247 -32.10 -8.45 26.37
C ARG A 247 -31.02 -7.43 26.68
N LEU A 248 -30.50 -6.76 25.66
CA LEU A 248 -29.39 -5.82 25.80
C LEU A 248 -29.76 -4.46 25.21
N ALA A 249 -29.58 -3.39 25.99
CA ALA A 249 -29.60 -2.03 25.46
C ALA A 249 -28.17 -1.59 25.11
N ILE A 250 -28.01 -0.78 24.07
CA ILE A 250 -26.71 -0.22 23.66
C ILE A 250 -26.73 1.28 23.89
N PHE A 251 -25.71 1.83 24.55
CA PHE A 251 -25.58 3.27 24.79
C PHE A 251 -24.45 3.88 23.96
N GLY A 252 -24.81 4.85 23.12
CA GLY A 252 -24.02 5.40 22.03
C GLY A 252 -24.59 5.00 20.68
N ALA A 253 -24.90 5.97 19.82
CA ALA A 253 -25.42 5.76 18.45
C ALA A 253 -24.46 6.29 17.37
N GLY A 254 -23.15 6.22 17.64
CA GLY A 254 -22.09 6.73 16.77
C GLY A 254 -21.50 5.70 15.80
N ARG A 255 -20.32 6.03 15.25
CA ARG A 255 -19.56 5.15 14.34
C ARG A 255 -19.18 3.81 14.97
N HIS A 256 -18.94 3.79 16.27
CA HIS A 256 -18.62 2.55 16.99
C HIS A 256 -19.81 1.57 16.98
N THR A 257 -21.03 2.08 17.14
CA THR A 257 -22.26 1.27 17.06
C THR A 257 -22.51 0.78 15.64
N GLU A 258 -22.23 1.60 14.65
CA GLU A 258 -22.26 1.20 13.23
C GLU A 258 -21.27 0.07 12.92
N TRP A 259 -20.10 0.12 13.53
CA TRP A 259 -19.09 -0.93 13.42
C TRP A 259 -19.54 -2.23 14.12
N LEU A 260 -20.12 -2.15 15.32
CA LEU A 260 -20.71 -3.30 16.00
C LEU A 260 -21.86 -3.93 15.20
N ASP A 261 -22.74 -3.11 14.62
CA ASP A 261 -23.87 -3.55 13.81
C ASP A 261 -23.44 -4.34 12.58
N ARG A 262 -22.38 -3.88 11.91
CA ARG A 262 -21.81 -4.58 10.75
C ARG A 262 -21.14 -5.90 11.11
N LEU A 263 -20.53 -6.01 12.28
CA LEU A 263 -19.82 -7.23 12.68
C LEU A 263 -20.73 -8.31 13.27
N MET A 264 -21.88 -7.95 13.81
CA MET A 264 -22.74 -8.90 14.53
C MET A 264 -23.85 -9.48 13.65
N THR A 265 -23.60 -10.63 13.02
CA THR A 265 -24.63 -11.34 12.25
C THR A 265 -25.46 -12.27 13.14
N SER A 266 -26.48 -11.68 13.78
CA SER A 266 -27.74 -12.24 14.31
C SER A 266 -27.85 -13.52 15.17
N SER A 267 -26.97 -14.53 15.15
CA SER A 267 -27.31 -15.83 15.79
C SER A 267 -26.84 -16.03 17.24
N LEU A 268 -25.79 -15.33 17.68
CA LEU A 268 -25.20 -15.51 19.03
C LEU A 268 -25.24 -14.29 19.95
N ARG A 269 -25.99 -13.24 19.56
CA ARG A 269 -26.10 -12.01 20.34
C ARG A 269 -27.39 -11.99 21.18
N PRO A 270 -27.38 -11.36 22.37
CA PRO A 270 -28.62 -10.99 23.05
C PRO A 270 -29.54 -10.19 22.12
N ASP A 271 -30.85 -10.25 22.35
CA ASP A 271 -31.81 -9.40 21.67
C ASP A 271 -31.50 -7.94 21.99
N ILE A 272 -31.16 -7.15 20.96
CA ILE A 272 -30.89 -5.73 21.13
C ILE A 272 -32.23 -5.01 21.20
N VAL A 273 -32.64 -4.67 22.42
CA VAL A 273 -33.98 -4.09 22.66
C VAL A 273 -34.03 -2.59 22.35
N ALA A 274 -32.92 -1.88 22.51
CA ALA A 274 -32.84 -0.44 22.24
C ALA A 274 -31.40 0.03 21.92
N VAL A 275 -31.30 1.13 21.17
CA VAL A 275 -30.05 1.87 20.93
C VAL A 275 -30.26 3.31 21.38
N LEU A 276 -29.52 3.67 22.42
CA LEU A 276 -29.72 4.87 23.24
C LEU A 276 -28.64 5.89 22.91
N ASP A 277 -29.02 7.16 22.82
CA ASP A 277 -28.08 8.27 22.74
C ASP A 277 -28.69 9.49 23.44
N ASP A 278 -27.87 10.42 23.91
CA ASP A 278 -28.38 11.70 24.43
C ASP A 278 -28.89 12.59 23.27
N ASN A 279 -28.29 12.45 22.08
CA ASN A 279 -28.65 13.17 20.85
C ASN A 279 -28.87 12.18 19.70
N PRO A 280 -29.93 11.36 19.76
CA PRO A 280 -30.16 10.31 18.76
C PRO A 280 -30.43 10.90 17.38
N ASP A 281 -29.82 10.30 16.36
CA ASP A 281 -30.17 10.55 14.96
C ASP A 281 -31.30 9.61 14.55
N GLU A 282 -32.52 10.12 14.54
CA GLU A 282 -33.74 9.36 14.24
C GLU A 282 -33.76 8.76 12.81
N THR A 283 -32.86 9.24 11.93
CA THR A 283 -32.70 8.68 10.58
C THR A 283 -31.90 7.39 10.54
N LYS A 284 -31.12 7.12 11.60
CA LYS A 284 -30.28 5.93 11.70
C LYS A 284 -31.01 4.78 12.36
N MET A 285 -30.69 3.59 11.87
CA MET A 285 -31.05 2.33 12.51
C MET A 285 -29.81 1.50 12.73
N PHE A 286 -29.75 0.83 13.87
CA PHE A 286 -28.75 -0.16 14.19
C PHE A 286 -29.45 -1.41 14.68
N PHE A 287 -29.03 -2.59 14.25
CA PHE A 287 -29.61 -3.86 14.64
C PHE A 287 -31.12 -3.96 14.37
N GLY A 288 -31.62 -3.21 13.38
CA GLY A 288 -33.05 -3.08 13.08
C GLY A 288 -33.84 -2.22 14.06
N LYS A 289 -33.19 -1.48 14.97
CA LYS A 289 -33.81 -0.56 15.92
C LYS A 289 -33.48 0.88 15.57
N LYS A 290 -34.46 1.78 15.68
CA LYS A 290 -34.21 3.23 15.64
C LYS A 290 -33.47 3.66 16.89
N THR A 291 -32.63 4.68 16.74
CA THR A 291 -32.01 5.34 17.90
C THR A 291 -33.08 6.08 18.71
N MET A 292 -32.92 6.14 20.03
CA MET A 292 -33.85 6.85 20.91
C MET A 292 -33.11 7.65 21.99
N LYS A 293 -33.78 8.66 22.54
CA LYS A 293 -33.22 9.42 23.66
C LYS A 293 -33.06 8.53 24.87
N ALA A 294 -31.87 8.53 25.45
CA ALA A 294 -31.56 7.71 26.62
C ALA A 294 -32.53 7.95 27.79
N GLU A 295 -32.93 9.19 28.04
CA GLU A 295 -33.88 9.58 29.10
C GLU A 295 -35.29 8.97 28.95
N LEU A 296 -35.65 8.53 27.75
CA LEU A 296 -36.96 7.93 27.47
C LEU A 296 -36.96 6.40 27.62
N PHE A 297 -35.80 5.79 27.85
CA PHE A 297 -35.68 4.34 27.94
C PHE A 297 -36.10 3.82 29.31
N ASN A 298 -36.95 2.79 29.34
CA ASN A 298 -37.34 2.12 30.58
C ASN A 298 -36.33 1.00 30.91
N PRO A 299 -35.59 1.08 32.02
CA PRO A 299 -34.54 0.11 32.32
C PRO A 299 -35.07 -1.32 32.52
N SER A 300 -36.36 -1.55 32.81
CA SER A 300 -36.91 -2.91 32.92
C SER A 300 -36.95 -3.69 31.59
N ASP A 301 -36.77 -2.99 30.47
CA ASP A 301 -36.88 -3.57 29.14
C ASP A 301 -35.60 -4.30 28.70
N ALA A 302 -34.48 -4.08 29.40
CA ALA A 302 -33.21 -4.78 29.19
C ALA A 302 -32.77 -5.55 30.44
N ASP A 303 -31.86 -6.50 30.25
CA ASP A 303 -31.17 -7.22 31.34
C ASP A 303 -29.81 -6.58 31.65
N ALA A 304 -29.23 -5.84 30.69
CA ALA A 304 -27.97 -5.12 30.83
C ALA A 304 -27.87 -3.97 29.80
N LEU A 305 -26.88 -3.09 29.98
CA LEU A 305 -26.57 -2.00 29.05
C LEU A 305 -25.10 -2.04 28.62
N LEU A 306 -24.86 -2.10 27.31
CA LEU A 306 -23.52 -2.11 26.71
C LEU A 306 -23.09 -0.70 26.30
N LEU A 307 -21.91 -0.27 26.78
CA LEU A 307 -21.29 0.99 26.34
C LEU A 307 -20.69 0.82 24.94
N SER A 308 -21.29 1.44 23.94
CA SER A 308 -20.80 1.43 22.56
C SER A 308 -19.91 2.64 22.29
N THR A 309 -18.73 2.63 22.89
CA THR A 309 -17.71 3.64 22.61
C THR A 309 -16.29 3.11 22.87
N ASP A 310 -15.40 3.37 21.92
CA ASP A 310 -13.96 3.14 22.02
C ASP A 310 -13.22 4.34 22.64
N VAL A 311 -13.90 5.48 22.76
CA VAL A 311 -13.42 6.72 23.39
C VAL A 311 -14.34 7.15 24.54
N ASN A 312 -13.85 7.88 25.53
CA ASN A 312 -14.71 8.47 26.58
C ASN A 312 -15.59 7.48 27.39
N GLN A 313 -15.18 6.22 27.56
CA GLN A 313 -15.96 5.23 28.34
C GLN A 313 -16.34 5.69 29.75
N ALA A 314 -15.47 6.44 30.43
CA ALA A 314 -15.75 6.99 31.75
C ALA A 314 -16.96 7.94 31.70
N VAL A 315 -17.04 8.81 30.69
CA VAL A 315 -18.14 9.76 30.49
C VAL A 315 -19.45 9.01 30.21
N PHE A 316 -19.39 7.99 29.34
CA PHE A 316 -20.56 7.18 29.03
C PHE A 316 -21.04 6.40 30.25
N ARG A 317 -20.12 5.81 31.02
CA ARG A 317 -20.42 5.11 32.27
C ARG A 317 -21.07 6.05 33.29
N GLU A 318 -20.48 7.21 33.55
CA GLU A 318 -21.05 8.22 34.46
C GLU A 318 -22.45 8.66 34.02
N ARG A 319 -22.64 8.89 32.72
CA ARG A 319 -23.95 9.25 32.16
C ARG A 319 -24.98 8.15 32.36
N CYS A 320 -24.65 6.90 32.05
CA CYS A 320 -25.56 5.76 32.28
C CYS A 320 -25.92 5.60 33.76
N ILE A 321 -24.94 5.73 34.68
CA ILE A 321 -25.18 5.70 36.13
C ILE A 321 -26.13 6.84 36.53
N SER A 322 -25.96 8.04 35.98
CA SER A 322 -26.84 9.18 36.29
C SER A 322 -28.30 8.96 35.84
N LEU A 323 -28.51 8.21 34.76
CA LEU A 323 -29.83 7.97 34.17
C LEU A 323 -30.55 6.76 34.79
N TYR A 324 -29.80 5.68 35.05
CA TYR A 324 -30.40 4.39 35.40
C TYR A 324 -29.96 3.86 36.77
N GLY A 325 -29.01 4.52 37.45
CA GLY A 325 -28.43 4.05 38.71
C GLY A 325 -27.94 2.61 38.59
N ASP A 326 -28.32 1.77 39.56
CA ASP A 326 -27.98 0.34 39.60
C ASP A 326 -29.07 -0.55 38.97
N ALA A 327 -30.05 0.03 38.27
CA ALA A 327 -31.17 -0.73 37.69
C ALA A 327 -30.72 -1.67 36.55
N LEU A 328 -29.59 -1.37 35.89
CA LEU A 328 -29.03 -2.16 34.80
C LEU A 328 -27.51 -2.38 35.01
N PRO A 329 -27.03 -3.63 34.96
CA PRO A 329 -25.61 -3.91 34.87
C PRO A 329 -24.99 -3.22 33.64
N LEU A 330 -23.92 -2.45 33.87
CA LEU A 330 -23.16 -1.81 32.80
C LEU A 330 -22.07 -2.76 32.29
N LEU A 331 -22.20 -3.14 31.02
CA LEU A 331 -21.22 -3.92 30.30
C LEU A 331 -20.30 -2.98 29.54
N ASN A 332 -19.00 -3.18 29.73
CA ASN A 332 -18.00 -2.54 28.90
C ASN A 332 -17.42 -3.61 27.97
N LEU A 333 -17.51 -3.37 26.67
CA LEU A 333 -16.89 -4.23 25.66
C LEU A 333 -15.38 -4.36 25.89
N TYR A 334 -14.77 -3.43 26.63
CA TYR A 334 -13.34 -3.29 26.75
C TYR A 334 -12.77 -3.51 28.16
N ASP A 335 -13.58 -3.90 29.15
CA ASP A 335 -13.05 -4.19 30.49
C ASP A 335 -12.10 -5.41 30.46
N ASP A 336 -12.38 -6.40 29.60
CA ASP A 336 -11.53 -7.59 29.36
C ASP A 336 -10.81 -7.59 28.00
N PHE A 337 -11.07 -6.57 27.17
CA PHE A 337 -10.34 -6.41 25.91
C PHE A 337 -8.97 -5.80 26.24
N PRO A 338 -7.84 -6.38 25.78
CA PRO A 338 -6.55 -5.73 25.80
C PRO A 338 -6.58 -4.62 24.76
N LEU A 339 -7.29 -3.55 25.08
CA LEU A 339 -6.98 -2.26 24.52
C LEU A 339 -5.48 -2.03 24.79
N PRO A 340 -4.71 -1.48 23.83
CA PRO A 340 -3.42 -0.91 24.18
C PRO A 340 -3.67 0.03 25.36
N GLN A 341 -3.09 -0.31 26.52
CA GLN A 341 -3.40 0.38 27.76
C GLN A 341 -3.29 1.89 27.54
N LYS A 342 -4.24 2.64 28.11
CA LYS A 342 -4.17 4.12 28.13
C LYS A 342 -2.76 4.52 28.56
N LYS A 343 -2.13 5.32 27.71
CA LYS A 343 -0.81 5.94 27.88
C LYS A 343 -0.48 6.14 29.36
N PRO A 344 0.58 5.53 29.90
CA PRO A 344 1.23 6.14 31.04
C PRO A 344 1.62 7.57 30.62
N LYS A 345 1.51 8.55 31.53
CA LYS A 345 2.25 9.80 31.35
C LYS A 345 3.70 9.38 31.09
N HIS A 346 4.19 9.64 29.88
CA HIS A 346 5.48 9.12 29.41
C HIS A 346 6.59 9.63 30.33
N HIS A 347 7.04 8.78 31.24
CA HIS A 347 8.38 8.88 31.80
C HIS A 347 9.29 8.21 30.78
N TRP A 348 9.93 9.02 29.94
CA TRP A 348 10.95 8.57 29.03
C TRP A 348 12.08 7.91 29.82
N VAL A 349 12.46 6.70 29.41
CA VAL A 349 13.73 6.10 29.81
C VAL A 349 14.81 6.92 29.12
N GLU A 350 15.52 7.76 29.87
CA GLU A 350 16.75 8.41 29.40
C GLU A 350 17.67 7.34 28.82
N TYR A 351 18.05 7.52 27.56
CA TYR A 351 19.08 6.71 26.92
C TYR A 351 20.37 6.95 27.70
N SER A 352 20.90 5.91 28.34
CA SER A 352 22.14 5.97 29.13
C SER A 352 23.41 5.89 28.28
N GLY A 353 23.30 5.88 26.95
CA GLY A 353 24.41 6.19 26.05
C GLY A 353 24.62 7.70 26.06
N GLU A 354 25.82 8.13 26.50
CA GLU A 354 26.34 9.52 26.54
C GLU A 354 25.34 10.59 26.11
N LYS A 355 24.82 11.36 27.07
CA LYS A 355 23.91 12.52 26.88
C LYS A 355 24.10 13.20 25.52
N ASN A 356 23.38 12.72 24.51
CA ASN A 356 23.13 13.49 23.31
C ASN A 356 22.16 14.57 23.77
N THR A 357 22.71 15.66 24.27
CA THR A 357 21.97 16.89 24.52
C THR A 357 21.23 17.19 23.23
N SER A 358 19.90 17.08 23.24
CA SER A 358 19.09 17.62 22.16
C SER A 358 19.60 19.04 21.92
N PRO A 359 19.99 19.41 20.69
CA PRO A 359 20.55 20.72 20.46
C PRO A 359 19.56 21.74 20.99
N ALA A 360 20.00 22.61 21.90
CA ALA A 360 19.13 23.60 22.50
C ALA A 360 18.57 24.46 21.35
N LEU A 361 17.27 24.30 21.07
CA LEU A 361 16.60 25.17 20.13
C LEU A 361 16.75 26.60 20.66
N PRO A 362 17.22 27.55 19.85
CA PRO A 362 17.27 28.94 20.28
C PRO A 362 15.87 29.39 20.68
N ALA A 363 15.79 30.19 21.75
CA ALA A 363 14.53 30.72 22.24
C ALA A 363 13.83 31.48 21.10
N LEU A 364 12.77 30.89 20.55
CA LEU A 364 11.96 31.51 19.51
C LEU A 364 11.19 32.67 20.16
N THR A 365 11.32 33.87 19.59
CA THR A 365 10.52 35.02 20.00
C THR A 365 9.11 34.88 19.42
N ASP A 366 8.06 35.19 20.20
CA ASP A 366 6.66 35.11 19.79
C ASP A 366 6.28 36.02 18.59
N SER A 367 7.22 36.80 18.06
CA SER A 367 7.03 37.72 16.93
C SER A 367 7.13 37.06 15.54
N CYS A 368 7.44 35.77 15.42
CA CYS A 368 7.50 35.09 14.13
C CYS A 368 6.11 34.66 13.65
N SER A 369 5.82 34.87 12.35
CA SER A 369 4.50 34.62 11.78
C SER A 369 4.27 33.18 11.31
N GLU A 370 5.32 32.44 10.88
CA GLU A 370 5.21 31.04 10.43
C GLU A 370 6.48 30.24 10.73
N ARG A 371 6.30 28.98 11.11
CA ARG A 371 7.37 28.00 11.34
C ARG A 371 7.32 26.92 10.28
N ILE A 372 8.32 26.89 9.42
CA ILE A 372 8.41 25.94 8.31
C ILE A 372 9.53 24.94 8.63
N MET A 373 9.24 23.65 8.54
CA MET A 373 10.25 22.60 8.55
C MET A 373 10.50 22.12 7.13
N TRP A 374 11.75 21.84 6.77
CA TRP A 374 12.13 21.25 5.50
C TRP A 374 12.97 19.99 5.78
N ALA A 375 12.53 18.84 5.28
CA ALA A 375 13.24 17.57 5.40
C ALA A 375 13.80 17.15 4.05
N GLY A 376 15.11 16.95 3.95
CA GLY A 376 15.78 16.69 2.66
C GLY A 376 17.22 16.20 2.79
N PHE A 377 17.81 15.80 1.66
CA PHE A 377 19.24 15.49 1.57
C PHE A 377 20.02 16.70 1.07
N TYR A 378 20.75 17.42 1.93
CA TYR A 378 21.35 18.69 1.54
C TYR A 378 22.87 18.60 1.34
N ASN A 379 23.40 19.27 0.31
CA ASN A 379 24.84 19.36 0.05
C ASN A 379 25.25 20.76 -0.47
N ARG A 380 26.44 21.27 -0.10
CA ARG A 380 26.86 22.68 -0.33
C ARG A 380 26.87 23.18 -1.78
N SER A 381 26.63 22.35 -2.80
CA SER A 381 26.85 22.70 -4.21
C SER A 381 25.79 22.18 -5.19
N SER A 382 24.56 21.90 -4.73
CA SER A 382 23.47 21.54 -5.64
C SER A 382 22.60 22.73 -6.00
N ASP A 383 22.07 22.75 -7.22
CA ASP A 383 21.05 23.70 -7.68
C ASP A 383 19.86 23.77 -6.71
N LYS A 384 19.53 22.63 -6.09
CA LYS A 384 18.57 22.55 -5.00
C LYS A 384 18.89 23.53 -3.88
N ASN A 385 20.09 23.45 -3.30
CA ASN A 385 20.48 24.29 -2.16
C ASN A 385 20.43 25.78 -2.51
N ILE A 386 20.82 26.15 -3.74
CA ILE A 386 20.73 27.53 -4.24
C ILE A 386 19.27 27.98 -4.28
N PHE A 387 18.38 27.16 -4.85
CA PHE A 387 16.95 27.47 -4.89
C PHE A 387 16.35 27.60 -3.48
N MET A 388 16.72 26.72 -2.56
CA MET A 388 16.25 26.80 -1.16
C MET A 388 16.72 28.08 -0.46
N GLU A 389 17.98 28.44 -0.64
CA GLU A 389 18.53 29.68 -0.08
C GLU A 389 17.77 30.90 -0.61
N SER A 390 17.45 30.90 -1.90
CA SER A 390 16.61 31.90 -2.53
C SER A 390 15.22 31.98 -1.87
N VAL A 391 14.54 30.84 -1.70
CA VAL A 391 13.24 30.75 -1.00
C VAL A 391 13.32 31.34 0.42
N ILE A 392 14.32 30.94 1.21
CA ILE A 392 14.52 31.41 2.59
C ILE A 392 14.76 32.93 2.61
N ASN A 393 15.53 33.45 1.66
CA ASN A 393 15.82 34.88 1.55
C ASN A 393 14.59 35.71 1.17
N HIS A 394 13.63 35.15 0.44
CA HIS A 394 12.36 35.80 0.11
C HIS A 394 11.33 35.77 1.26
N SER A 395 11.59 35.04 2.34
CA SER A 395 10.64 34.74 3.42
C SER A 395 11.20 35.06 4.81
N LYS A 396 11.93 36.18 4.94
CA LYS A 396 12.63 36.58 6.17
C LYS A 396 11.77 36.70 7.43
N SER A 397 10.45 36.77 7.30
CA SER A 397 9.49 36.79 8.43
C SER A 397 9.21 35.40 9.01
N SER A 398 9.50 34.34 8.25
CA SER A 398 9.26 32.95 8.63
C SER A 398 10.54 32.33 9.21
N HIS A 399 10.37 31.39 10.12
CA HIS A 399 11.48 30.62 10.66
C HIS A 399 11.58 29.29 9.92
N TYR A 400 12.80 28.94 9.52
CA TYR A 400 13.10 27.70 8.80
C TYR A 400 13.88 26.73 9.69
N LEU A 401 13.39 25.51 9.77
CA LEU A 401 14.09 24.36 10.34
C LEU A 401 14.46 23.41 9.22
N LEU A 402 15.74 23.18 8.98
CA LEU A 402 16.23 22.23 7.98
C LEU A 402 16.64 20.94 8.67
N LEU A 403 15.86 19.89 8.45
CA LEU A 403 16.16 18.53 8.86
C LEU A 403 16.95 17.84 7.74
N ASN A 404 18.28 17.89 7.84
CA ASN A 404 19.17 17.28 6.86
C ASN A 404 19.29 15.78 7.13
N LEU A 405 18.81 14.96 6.20
CA LEU A 405 18.86 13.50 6.30
C LEU A 405 20.09 12.90 5.61
N ALA A 406 20.95 13.73 5.02
CA ALA A 406 22.06 13.22 4.21
C ALA A 406 23.14 12.63 5.11
N LEU A 407 23.47 11.36 4.87
CA LEU A 407 24.55 10.66 5.54
C LEU A 407 25.88 11.28 5.03
N ASN A 408 26.63 11.98 5.88
CA ASN A 408 28.01 12.48 5.65
C ASN A 408 28.24 13.80 4.88
N PHE A 409 27.40 14.84 5.02
CA PHE A 409 27.70 16.15 4.43
C PHE A 409 28.12 17.21 5.47
N PRO A 410 29.04 18.13 5.12
CA PRO A 410 29.52 19.18 6.02
C PRO A 410 28.39 20.12 6.43
N ASP A 411 28.53 20.76 7.59
CA ASP A 411 27.59 21.77 8.10
C ASP A 411 27.22 22.77 7.00
N ILE A 412 25.94 22.74 6.63
CA ILE A 412 25.34 23.71 5.74
C ILE A 412 24.93 24.88 6.61
N ALA A 413 25.54 26.03 6.39
CA ALA A 413 25.11 27.28 6.98
C ALA A 413 24.17 27.95 5.97
N LEU A 414 22.88 27.93 6.24
CA LEU A 414 21.90 28.74 5.52
C LEU A 414 21.52 29.92 6.42
N PRO A 415 21.76 31.17 6.01
CA PRO A 415 21.35 32.33 6.79
C PRO A 415 19.85 32.27 7.09
N ASN A 416 19.45 32.48 8.35
CA ASN A 416 18.05 32.46 8.80
C ASN A 416 17.37 31.08 8.80
N ALA A 417 18.14 29.99 8.77
CA ALA A 417 17.63 28.64 8.97
C ALA A 417 18.41 27.89 10.06
N PHE A 418 17.69 27.12 10.88
CA PHE A 418 18.30 26.21 11.84
C PHE A 418 18.54 24.86 11.17
N VAL A 419 19.80 24.46 11.02
CA VAL A 419 20.15 23.20 10.38
C VAL A 419 20.39 22.13 11.42
N PHE A 420 19.64 21.04 11.31
CA PHE A 420 19.73 19.87 12.16
C PHE A 420 20.11 18.68 11.28
N ASN A 421 21.34 18.21 11.43
CA ASN A 421 21.75 16.97 10.79
C ASN A 421 21.13 15.80 11.55
N ALA A 422 20.59 14.82 10.83
CA ALA A 422 20.18 13.56 11.43
C ALA A 422 21.37 12.99 12.24
N PRO A 423 21.13 12.41 13.44
CA PRO A 423 22.20 12.05 14.35
C PRO A 423 23.28 11.21 13.69
N GLU A 424 24.54 11.43 14.05
CA GLU A 424 25.66 10.55 13.68
C GLU A 424 25.40 9.09 14.09
N ALA A 425 24.49 8.85 15.04
CA ALA A 425 23.99 7.52 15.41
C ALA A 425 23.15 6.84 14.31
N VAL A 426 22.32 7.58 13.55
CA VAL A 426 21.63 7.03 12.36
C VAL A 426 22.65 6.62 11.30
N ILE A 427 23.77 7.34 11.22
CA ILE A 427 24.93 7.08 10.35
C ILE A 427 25.74 5.88 10.85
N LYS A 428 25.98 5.74 12.16
CA LYS A 428 26.78 4.66 12.77
C LYS A 428 25.99 3.36 13.02
N CYS A 429 24.66 3.40 13.00
CA CYS A 429 23.84 2.19 13.17
C CYS A 429 23.95 1.22 11.99
N THR A 430 24.45 1.66 10.83
CA THR A 430 24.90 0.76 9.76
C THR A 430 26.19 0.01 10.11
N GLU A 431 26.86 0.33 11.23
CA GLU A 431 28.14 -0.26 11.63
C GLU A 431 28.08 -1.09 12.93
N ARG A 432 27.06 -0.92 13.79
CA ARG A 432 26.90 -1.71 15.04
C ARG A 432 25.44 -2.08 15.34
N SER A 433 25.23 -3.34 15.72
CA SER A 433 23.97 -3.85 16.27
C SER A 433 23.73 -3.26 17.67
N SER A 434 22.83 -2.29 17.78
CA SER A 434 22.29 -1.83 19.06
C SER A 434 20.80 -2.13 19.13
N THR A 435 20.32 -2.64 20.26
CA THR A 435 18.89 -2.81 20.53
C THR A 435 18.19 -1.45 20.53
N VAL A 436 17.27 -1.24 19.58
CA VAL A 436 16.47 0.00 19.52
C VAL A 436 15.14 -0.20 20.19
N ASN A 437 14.81 0.74 21.09
CA ASN A 437 13.48 0.87 21.66
C ASN A 437 12.55 1.45 20.59
N LEU A 438 11.80 0.56 19.93
CA LEU A 438 10.74 0.99 19.02
C LEU A 438 9.55 1.55 19.82
N PRO A 439 8.74 2.44 19.22
CA PRO A 439 7.53 2.95 19.86
C PRO A 439 6.61 1.81 20.32
N GLU A 440 6.00 1.96 21.50
CA GLU A 440 5.03 0.98 22.03
C GLU A 440 3.75 0.90 21.18
N ASN A 441 3.44 1.98 20.44
CA ASN A 441 2.32 2.00 19.51
C ASN A 441 2.57 0.98 18.38
N ARG A 442 1.78 -0.11 18.40
CA ARG A 442 1.92 -1.22 17.45
C ARG A 442 1.81 -0.82 16.00
N ASN A 443 0.93 0.14 15.65
CA ASN A 443 0.77 0.57 14.26
C ASN A 443 2.01 1.31 13.78
N ILE A 444 2.52 2.25 14.58
CA ILE A 444 3.76 2.97 14.26
C ILE A 444 4.93 1.99 14.15
N ARG A 445 5.04 1.07 15.12
CA ARG A 445 6.07 0.03 15.10
C ARG A 445 6.02 -0.82 13.83
N TYR A 446 4.84 -1.30 13.45
CA TYR A 446 4.65 -2.07 12.23
C TYR A 446 5.07 -1.26 10.99
N THR A 447 4.64 0.00 10.88
CA THR A 447 5.04 0.88 9.78
C THR A 447 6.56 1.08 9.73
N LEU A 448 7.22 1.24 10.88
CA LEU A 448 8.67 1.33 10.94
C LEU A 448 9.36 0.01 10.54
N GLU A 449 8.83 -1.14 10.93
CA GLU A 449 9.31 -2.45 10.47
C GLU A 449 9.22 -2.57 8.94
N THR A 450 8.12 -2.12 8.33
CA THR A 450 7.99 -2.04 6.86
C THR A 450 9.02 -1.09 6.24
N TYR A 451 9.19 0.12 6.79
CA TYR A 451 10.16 1.08 6.28
C TYR A 451 11.61 0.63 6.47
N ALA A 452 11.89 -0.19 7.49
CA ALA A 452 13.19 -0.83 7.70
C ALA A 452 13.52 -1.81 6.58
N VAL A 453 12.55 -2.63 6.15
CA VAL A 453 12.71 -3.50 4.97
C VAL A 453 13.05 -2.67 3.74
N HIS A 454 12.31 -1.56 3.52
CA HIS A 454 12.57 -0.70 2.36
C HIS A 454 13.94 -0.03 2.42
N LEU A 455 14.32 0.47 3.59
CA LEU A 455 15.62 1.11 3.80
C LEU A 455 16.76 0.12 3.57
N LYS A 456 16.61 -1.11 4.06
CA LYS A 456 17.55 -2.21 3.78
C LYS A 456 17.76 -2.38 2.28
N TYR A 457 16.70 -2.58 1.50
CA TYR A 457 16.85 -2.75 0.05
C TYR A 457 17.40 -1.51 -0.66
N THR A 458 16.98 -0.31 -0.23
CA THR A 458 17.48 0.96 -0.80
C THR A 458 18.99 1.12 -0.58
N LEU A 459 19.50 0.63 0.57
CA LEU A 459 20.91 0.73 0.92
C LEU A 459 21.74 -0.49 0.49
N GLU A 460 21.17 -1.68 0.38
CA GLU A 460 21.86 -2.92 -0.03
C GLU A 460 22.58 -2.81 -1.38
N GLU A 461 22.10 -1.96 -2.28
CA GLU A 461 22.81 -1.70 -3.55
C GLU A 461 24.15 -0.97 -3.37
N ASN A 462 24.37 -0.32 -2.23
CA ASN A 462 25.56 0.49 -1.94
C ASN A 462 26.30 0.07 -0.64
N HIS A 463 25.60 -0.59 0.29
CA HIS A 463 26.06 -0.92 1.64
C HIS A 463 25.36 -2.19 2.16
N ASP A 464 26.14 -3.17 2.62
CA ASP A 464 25.61 -4.39 3.24
C ASP A 464 25.10 -4.07 4.66
N ILE A 465 23.79 -3.80 4.79
CA ILE A 465 23.15 -3.51 6.08
C ILE A 465 22.15 -4.59 6.48
N SER A 466 22.20 -5.01 7.74
CA SER A 466 21.24 -5.95 8.30
C SER A 466 19.86 -5.31 8.48
N TYR A 467 18.82 -6.15 8.56
CA TYR A 467 17.47 -5.67 8.87
C TYR A 467 17.41 -4.95 10.23
N GLU A 468 18.11 -5.48 11.23
CA GLU A 468 18.20 -4.88 12.57
C GLU A 468 18.86 -3.49 12.52
N GLN A 469 19.87 -3.30 11.67
CA GLN A 469 20.50 -2.00 11.45
C GLN A 469 19.56 -1.02 10.75
N ALA A 470 18.83 -1.47 9.72
CA ALA A 470 17.82 -0.65 9.06
C ALA A 470 16.67 -0.27 10.02
N LEU A 471 16.21 -1.22 10.84
CA LEU A 471 15.18 -1.00 11.85
C LEU A 471 15.63 -0.02 12.93
N SER A 472 16.89 -0.14 13.35
CA SER A 472 17.53 0.81 14.24
C SER A 472 17.53 2.23 13.64
N ALA A 473 17.95 2.36 12.39
CA ALA A 473 18.03 3.64 11.69
C ALA A 473 16.66 4.32 11.56
N VAL A 474 15.62 3.60 11.12
CA VAL A 474 14.27 4.18 11.01
C VAL A 474 13.65 4.52 12.38
N GLY A 475 13.89 3.70 13.42
CA GLY A 475 13.39 3.96 14.77
C GLY A 475 14.04 5.19 15.43
N GLN A 476 15.35 5.35 15.25
CA GLN A 476 16.07 6.55 15.70
C GLN A 476 15.65 7.78 14.91
N MET A 477 15.51 7.66 13.60
CA MET A 477 15.04 8.75 12.74
C MET A 477 13.62 9.20 13.14
N TYR A 478 12.72 8.25 13.44
CA TYR A 478 11.38 8.56 13.92
C TYR A 478 11.40 9.33 15.23
N SER A 479 12.16 8.83 16.22
CA SER A 479 12.29 9.47 17.54
C SER A 479 12.89 10.87 17.42
N TYR A 480 13.89 11.04 16.56
CA TYR A 480 14.52 12.32 16.29
C TYR A 480 13.55 13.31 15.63
N ALA A 481 12.87 12.90 14.55
CA ALA A 481 11.88 13.74 13.89
C ALA A 481 10.74 14.13 14.85
N LEU A 482 10.28 13.20 15.68
CA LEU A 482 9.23 13.46 16.67
C LEU A 482 9.67 14.52 17.69
N ASN A 483 10.85 14.37 18.29
CA ASN A 483 11.38 15.35 19.24
C ASN A 483 11.53 16.74 18.60
N MET A 484 11.97 16.80 17.35
CA MET A 484 12.07 18.05 16.60
C MET A 484 10.71 18.69 16.36
N LEU A 485 9.70 17.90 15.96
CA LEU A 485 8.34 18.38 15.74
C LEU A 485 7.67 18.86 17.03
N GLU A 486 7.83 18.14 18.15
CA GLU A 486 7.27 18.54 19.45
C GLU A 486 7.90 19.82 20.00
N SER A 487 9.20 20.02 19.75
CA SER A 487 9.94 21.16 20.27
C SER A 487 9.80 22.39 19.38
N TYR A 488 9.89 22.24 18.06
CA TYR A 488 9.80 23.34 17.10
C TYR A 488 8.35 23.73 16.78
N LYS A 489 7.44 22.75 16.74
CA LYS A 489 6.03 22.89 16.36
C LYS A 489 5.84 23.63 15.04
N PRO A 490 6.33 23.07 13.91
CA PRO A 490 6.15 23.69 12.61
C PRO A 490 4.66 23.75 12.22
N ASP A 491 4.26 24.82 11.55
CA ASP A 491 2.92 24.95 10.95
C ASP A 491 2.80 24.06 9.70
N ILE A 492 3.92 23.84 9.03
CA ILE A 492 4.02 23.03 7.81
C ILE A 492 5.41 22.40 7.67
N ALA A 493 5.45 21.21 7.11
CA ALA A 493 6.65 20.45 6.78
C ALA A 493 6.75 20.21 5.27
N VAL A 494 7.81 20.70 4.64
CA VAL A 494 8.16 20.40 3.25
C VAL A 494 9.08 19.18 3.23
N ILE A 495 8.69 18.12 2.53
CA ILE A 495 9.41 16.85 2.46
C ILE A 495 9.95 16.68 1.04
N TRP A 496 11.26 16.48 0.89
CA TRP A 496 11.89 16.44 -0.43
C TRP A 496 11.37 15.28 -1.31
N ASN A 497 11.56 14.04 -0.90
CA ASN A 497 11.11 12.91 -1.70
C ASN A 497 10.09 12.09 -0.89
N GLU A 498 8.94 11.80 -1.48
CA GLU A 498 7.87 11.04 -0.80
C GLU A 498 8.25 9.58 -0.60
N PHE A 499 9.09 9.04 -1.49
CA PHE A 499 9.26 7.60 -1.62
C PHE A 499 10.42 7.05 -0.81
N HIS A 500 11.45 7.85 -0.53
CA HIS A 500 12.60 7.40 0.25
C HIS A 500 12.18 7.03 1.69
N PRO A 501 12.61 5.88 2.23
CA PRO A 501 12.17 5.41 3.55
C PRO A 501 12.37 6.40 4.70
N LEU A 502 13.50 7.11 4.74
CA LEU A 502 13.77 8.12 5.77
C LEU A 502 12.81 9.33 5.70
N PHE A 503 12.34 9.72 4.50
CA PHE A 503 11.34 10.76 4.37
C PHE A 503 9.94 10.26 4.73
N LYS A 504 9.63 8.98 4.43
CA LYS A 504 8.41 8.33 4.93
C LYS A 504 8.37 8.30 6.46
N VAL A 505 9.50 8.08 7.11
CA VAL A 505 9.62 8.18 8.59
C VAL A 505 9.34 9.61 9.08
N ALA A 506 9.92 10.62 8.42
CA ALA A 506 9.66 12.02 8.78
C ALA A 506 8.17 12.40 8.58
N LYS A 507 7.55 11.92 7.50
CA LYS A 507 6.11 12.05 7.24
C LYS A 507 5.26 11.38 8.30
N LEU A 508 5.61 10.15 8.70
CA LEU A 508 4.94 9.43 9.78
C LEU A 508 4.98 10.20 11.11
N ALA A 509 6.11 10.85 11.41
CA ALA A 509 6.21 11.72 12.59
C ALA A 509 5.36 13.00 12.45
N CYS A 510 5.28 13.58 11.25
CA CYS A 510 4.38 14.71 10.98
C CYS A 510 2.91 14.32 11.17
N ASP A 511 2.49 13.17 10.66
CA ASP A 511 1.13 12.65 10.81
C ASP A 511 0.77 12.40 12.28
N PHE A 512 1.71 11.84 13.03
CA PHE A 512 1.53 11.62 14.46
C PHE A 512 1.34 12.92 15.26
N THR A 513 2.02 13.99 14.85
CA THR A 513 1.94 15.31 15.51
C THR A 513 0.84 16.21 14.94
N GLY A 514 0.18 15.81 13.86
CA GLY A 514 -0.80 16.63 13.14
C GLY A 514 -0.18 17.76 12.31
N THR A 515 1.13 17.69 12.05
CA THR A 515 1.85 18.67 11.22
C THR A 515 1.49 18.49 9.75
N LYS A 516 1.04 19.56 9.09
CA LYS A 516 0.74 19.53 7.64
C LYS A 516 1.99 19.27 6.82
N THR A 517 1.84 18.59 5.70
CA THR A 517 2.97 18.20 4.84
C THR A 517 2.75 18.59 3.39
N VAL A 518 3.86 18.90 2.72
CA VAL A 518 3.94 19.18 1.28
C VAL A 518 5.14 18.42 0.75
N TYR A 519 5.06 17.87 -0.44
CA TYR A 519 6.19 17.20 -1.08
C TYR A 519 6.88 18.14 -2.06
N MET A 520 8.21 18.06 -2.20
CA MET A 520 8.96 18.90 -3.14
C MET A 520 10.13 18.18 -3.78
N GLU A 521 10.14 18.07 -5.10
CA GLU A 521 11.23 17.43 -5.84
C GLU A 521 11.71 18.33 -6.98
N PHE A 522 12.74 17.89 -7.69
CA PHE A 522 13.01 18.42 -9.03
C PHE A 522 11.76 18.33 -9.91
N GLY A 523 11.45 19.42 -10.60
CA GLY A 523 10.32 19.53 -11.53
C GLY A 523 10.54 18.68 -12.78
N CYS A 524 9.45 18.25 -13.41
CA CYS A 524 9.49 17.33 -14.56
C CYS A 524 10.23 17.90 -15.80
N LEU A 525 10.40 19.23 -15.88
CA LEU A 525 11.31 19.87 -16.81
C LEU A 525 12.67 20.14 -16.13
N PRO A 526 13.81 19.76 -16.75
CA PRO A 526 15.14 20.03 -16.20
C PRO A 526 15.34 21.49 -15.80
N GLY A 527 16.05 21.72 -14.69
CA GLY A 527 16.31 23.05 -14.12
C GLY A 527 15.14 23.69 -13.38
N THR A 528 14.04 22.97 -13.20
CA THR A 528 12.89 23.42 -12.41
C THR A 528 12.70 22.60 -11.14
N PHE A 529 11.88 23.11 -10.23
CA PHE A 529 11.40 22.46 -9.02
C PHE A 529 9.88 22.39 -9.03
N GLN A 530 9.31 21.43 -8.31
CA GLN A 530 7.87 21.29 -8.13
C GLN A 530 7.58 20.97 -6.67
N PHE A 531 6.45 21.47 -6.16
CA PHE A 531 5.85 20.91 -4.95
C PHE A 531 4.41 20.47 -5.19
N ASP A 532 3.93 19.59 -4.32
CA ASP A 532 2.61 18.99 -4.40
C ASP A 532 2.10 18.60 -3.01
N ILE A 533 0.83 18.90 -2.70
CA ILE A 533 0.19 18.52 -1.43
C ILE A 533 -0.40 17.11 -1.42
N LYS A 534 -0.57 16.49 -2.60
CA LYS A 534 -1.18 15.17 -2.75
C LYS A 534 -0.12 14.09 -2.75
N GLY A 535 0.93 14.28 -3.54
CA GLY A 535 1.98 13.29 -3.70
C GLY A 535 2.88 13.60 -4.89
N GLN A 536 3.80 12.68 -5.19
CA GLN A 536 4.74 12.80 -6.31
C GLN A 536 4.40 11.84 -7.44
N MET A 537 4.93 12.10 -8.65
CA MET A 537 4.68 11.28 -9.83
C MET A 537 3.18 11.09 -10.12
N GLY A 538 2.68 9.85 -10.16
CA GLY A 538 1.27 9.57 -10.42
C GLY A 538 0.34 9.83 -9.22
N GLU A 539 0.88 10.09 -8.02
CA GLU A 539 0.12 10.56 -6.84
C GLU A 539 -0.06 12.08 -6.82
N SER A 540 0.62 12.80 -7.73
CA SER A 540 0.55 14.25 -7.80
C SER A 540 -0.85 14.76 -8.15
N TRP A 541 -1.16 15.97 -7.71
CA TRP A 541 -2.43 16.62 -8.05
C TRP A 541 -2.64 16.71 -9.57
N ILE A 542 -1.58 16.95 -10.33
CA ILE A 542 -1.56 17.05 -11.80
C ILE A 542 -1.99 15.72 -12.46
N ALA A 543 -1.58 14.59 -11.90
CA ALA A 543 -1.93 13.26 -12.39
C ALA A 543 -3.34 12.84 -11.95
N LEU A 544 -3.70 13.12 -10.70
CA LEU A 544 -5.00 12.72 -10.12
C LEU A 544 -6.17 13.60 -10.57
N ASN A 545 -5.92 14.84 -10.99
CA ASN A 545 -6.95 15.82 -11.35
C ASN A 545 -6.78 16.31 -12.79
N THR A 546 -6.59 15.36 -13.72
CA THR A 546 -6.30 15.68 -15.13
C THR A 546 -7.28 16.67 -15.74
N GLU A 547 -8.59 16.47 -15.56
CA GLU A 547 -9.60 17.36 -16.17
C GLU A 547 -9.46 18.79 -15.65
N ALA A 548 -9.34 18.95 -14.33
CA ALA A 548 -9.15 20.25 -13.70
C ALA A 548 -7.85 20.92 -14.14
N PHE A 549 -6.74 20.17 -14.18
CA PHE A 549 -5.46 20.70 -14.66
C PHE A 549 -5.53 21.09 -16.15
N ASN A 550 -6.12 20.27 -17.01
CA ASN A 550 -6.28 20.55 -18.43
C ASN A 550 -7.21 21.76 -18.68
N SER A 551 -8.12 22.05 -17.75
CA SER A 551 -8.98 23.24 -17.81
C SER A 551 -8.26 24.56 -17.48
N LEU A 552 -7.06 24.51 -16.88
CA LEU A 552 -6.29 25.71 -16.55
C LEU A 552 -5.95 26.49 -17.82
N HIS A 553 -6.25 27.79 -17.80
CA HIS A 553 -6.10 28.65 -18.96
C HIS A 553 -4.63 28.93 -19.29
N VAL A 554 -4.26 28.69 -20.55
CA VAL A 554 -3.00 29.12 -21.15
C VAL A 554 -3.32 29.78 -22.48
N ASP A 555 -2.70 30.93 -22.73
CA ASP A 555 -2.84 31.66 -23.98
C ASP A 555 -1.68 31.39 -24.94
N GLU A 556 -1.66 32.08 -26.08
CA GLU A 556 -0.58 31.96 -27.07
C GLU A 556 0.78 32.44 -26.53
N ALA A 557 0.79 33.46 -25.66
CA ALA A 557 2.03 33.98 -25.07
C ALA A 557 2.63 32.96 -24.09
N ASP A 558 1.80 32.26 -23.32
CA ASP A 558 2.22 31.15 -22.46
C ASP A 558 2.82 30.00 -23.27
N CYS A 559 2.19 29.64 -24.41
CA CYS A 559 2.72 28.63 -25.33
C CYS A 559 4.08 29.05 -25.93
N ILE A 560 4.27 30.32 -26.29
CA ILE A 560 5.55 30.85 -26.79
C ILE A 560 6.64 30.73 -25.72
N LYS A 561 6.34 31.05 -24.46
CA LYS A 561 7.28 30.87 -23.34
C LYS A 561 7.67 29.40 -23.16
N ALA A 562 6.69 28.49 -23.24
CA ALA A 562 6.93 27.05 -23.14
C ALA A 562 7.84 26.55 -24.26
N VAL A 563 7.64 26.98 -25.51
CA VAL A 563 8.52 26.64 -26.64
C VAL A 563 9.94 27.12 -26.38
N LYS A 564 10.13 28.36 -25.93
CA LYS A 564 11.47 28.90 -25.61
C LYS A 564 12.15 28.14 -24.47
N ALA A 565 11.41 27.75 -23.44
CA ALA A 565 11.94 26.94 -22.34
C ALA A 565 12.36 25.54 -22.82
N ILE A 566 11.54 24.88 -23.65
CA ILE A 566 11.83 23.59 -24.29
C ILE A 566 13.09 23.68 -25.14
N GLU A 567 13.22 24.73 -25.96
CA GLU A 567 14.41 24.99 -26.78
C GLU A 567 15.65 25.24 -25.93
N CYS A 568 15.53 26.01 -24.84
CA CYS A 568 16.61 26.24 -23.89
C CYS A 568 17.11 24.90 -23.31
N ILE A 569 16.21 24.09 -22.74
CA ILE A 569 16.54 22.78 -22.15
C ILE A 569 17.23 21.88 -23.17
N LYS A 570 16.71 21.84 -24.41
CA LYS A 570 17.26 21.04 -25.50
C LYS A 570 18.66 21.50 -25.91
N ASN A 571 18.86 22.81 -26.09
CA ASN A 571 20.09 23.38 -26.62
C ASN A 571 21.23 23.40 -25.59
N THR A 572 20.91 23.54 -24.30
CA THR A 572 21.90 23.47 -23.22
C THR A 572 22.14 22.05 -22.72
N GLU A 573 21.42 21.06 -23.25
CA GLU A 573 21.41 19.67 -22.76
C GLU A 573 21.21 19.61 -21.24
N MET A 574 20.25 20.41 -20.74
CA MET A 574 20.03 20.53 -19.29
C MET A 574 19.49 19.21 -18.74
N ASN A 575 20.14 18.70 -17.70
CA ASN A 575 19.79 17.44 -17.07
C ASN A 575 19.94 17.54 -15.55
N ARG A 576 19.13 16.80 -14.80
CA ARG A 576 19.21 16.71 -13.34
C ARG A 576 20.51 16.06 -12.86
N ALA A 577 21.01 15.10 -13.63
CA ALA A 577 22.23 14.38 -13.33
C ALA A 577 23.25 14.62 -14.44
N LYS A 578 24.51 14.75 -14.05
CA LYS A 578 25.63 14.83 -15.00
C LYS A 578 25.65 13.58 -15.89
N GLN A 579 25.61 13.78 -17.20
CA GLN A 579 25.57 12.68 -18.17
C GLN A 579 26.97 12.28 -18.65
N PRO A 580 27.17 11.00 -19.03
CA PRO A 580 28.34 10.56 -19.77
C PRO A 580 28.51 11.32 -21.10
N LYS A 581 29.70 11.22 -21.69
CA LYS A 581 29.96 11.81 -23.03
C LYS A 581 29.20 11.06 -24.12
N ARG A 582 28.75 11.78 -25.14
CA ARG A 582 28.03 11.25 -26.31
C ARG A 582 28.95 10.50 -27.28
N GLY A 583 28.35 9.68 -28.14
CA GLY A 583 28.97 9.01 -29.29
C GLY A 583 29.35 7.55 -29.04
N ARG A 584 29.06 7.01 -27.86
CA ARG A 584 29.34 5.60 -27.53
C ARG A 584 28.23 4.69 -28.09
N LEU A 585 26.98 5.10 -27.97
CA LEU A 585 25.83 4.27 -28.36
C LEU A 585 25.77 4.08 -29.87
N GLY A 586 26.04 5.13 -30.65
CA GLY A 586 26.06 5.03 -32.11
C GLY A 586 26.97 3.91 -32.62
N ARG A 587 28.19 3.80 -32.06
CA ARG A 587 29.14 2.71 -32.38
C ARG A 587 28.63 1.33 -31.95
N MET A 588 27.95 1.25 -30.81
CA MET A 588 27.39 -0.01 -30.30
C MET A 588 26.21 -0.51 -31.15
N LEU A 589 25.57 0.37 -31.92
CA LEU A 589 24.42 0.07 -32.76
C LEU A 589 24.80 -0.05 -34.25
N GLU A 590 26.09 0.05 -34.60
CA GLU A 590 26.56 -0.21 -35.95
C GLU A 590 26.10 -1.61 -36.43
N GLY A 591 25.50 -1.65 -37.62
CA GLY A 591 24.96 -2.88 -38.21
C GLY A 591 23.54 -3.28 -37.75
N ILE A 592 22.90 -2.52 -36.86
CA ILE A 592 21.49 -2.72 -36.51
C ILE A 592 20.59 -2.00 -37.53
N ASP A 593 19.89 -2.77 -38.37
CA ASP A 593 18.93 -2.28 -39.39
C ASP A 593 17.46 -2.40 -38.94
N LYS A 594 17.24 -2.55 -37.62
CA LYS A 594 15.90 -2.66 -37.02
C LYS A 594 15.46 -1.31 -36.46
N LYS A 595 14.14 -1.12 -36.34
CA LYS A 595 13.57 -0.01 -35.57
C LYS A 595 14.02 -0.08 -34.11
N ILE A 596 14.42 1.05 -33.55
CA ILE A 596 15.00 1.14 -32.21
C ILE A 596 13.94 1.62 -31.22
N VAL A 597 13.63 0.77 -30.24
CA VAL A 597 12.80 1.15 -29.09
C VAL A 597 13.70 1.34 -27.88
N PHE A 598 13.78 2.57 -27.40
CA PHE A 598 14.50 2.90 -26.18
C PHE A 598 13.59 2.69 -24.97
N VAL A 599 13.98 1.78 -24.08
CA VAL A 599 13.25 1.49 -22.84
C VAL A 599 14.03 2.07 -21.67
N ALA A 600 13.42 3.03 -20.98
CA ALA A 600 14.02 3.74 -19.87
C ALA A 600 13.55 3.17 -18.53
N GLY A 601 14.49 2.57 -17.78
CA GLY A 601 14.27 2.16 -16.40
C GLY A 601 14.12 3.36 -15.46
N HIS A 602 13.66 3.06 -14.24
CA HIS A 602 13.45 4.05 -13.18
C HIS A 602 14.06 3.58 -11.85
N ASN A 603 14.16 4.49 -10.89
CA ASN A 603 14.58 4.13 -9.54
C ASN A 603 13.40 3.51 -8.79
N ASP A 604 13.32 2.18 -8.78
CA ASP A 604 12.21 1.45 -8.14
C ASP A 604 12.02 1.87 -6.67
N TYR A 605 13.11 2.11 -5.94
CA TYR A 605 13.12 2.47 -4.51
C TYR A 605 12.79 3.92 -4.19
N SER A 606 12.75 4.82 -5.19
CA SER A 606 12.49 6.25 -4.97
C SER A 606 11.49 6.86 -5.95
N SER A 607 10.60 6.03 -6.49
CA SER A 607 9.57 6.45 -7.46
C SER A 607 8.15 5.99 -7.11
N GLY A 608 7.95 5.38 -5.94
CA GLY A 608 6.65 4.83 -5.53
C GLY A 608 6.39 3.40 -6.03
N MET A 609 7.34 2.83 -6.78
CA MET A 609 7.25 1.46 -7.30
C MET A 609 7.56 0.38 -6.28
N PHE A 610 8.49 0.63 -5.37
CA PHE A 610 8.88 -0.32 -4.34
C PHE A 610 8.40 0.12 -2.95
N PRO A 611 7.76 -0.80 -2.19
CA PRO A 611 7.31 -2.12 -2.60
C PRO A 611 6.15 -1.99 -3.59
N TYR A 612 5.99 -3.00 -4.45
CA TYR A 612 4.85 -3.02 -5.36
C TYR A 612 3.60 -3.48 -4.62
N ASP A 613 2.88 -2.51 -4.05
CA ASP A 613 1.64 -2.69 -3.28
C ASP A 613 0.43 -2.07 -4.03
N ILE A 614 -0.71 -1.96 -3.35
CA ILE A 614 -1.92 -1.35 -3.95
C ILE A 614 -1.68 0.11 -4.33
N ALA A 615 -0.91 0.86 -3.54
CA ALA A 615 -0.63 2.25 -3.88
C ALA A 615 0.24 2.31 -5.14
N ALA A 616 1.27 1.47 -5.23
CA ALA A 616 2.09 1.35 -6.43
C ALA A 616 1.25 0.97 -7.67
N SER A 617 0.36 -0.02 -7.55
CA SER A 617 -0.46 -0.46 -8.66
C SER A 617 -1.53 0.56 -9.09
N THR A 618 -2.08 1.29 -8.13
CA THR A 618 -3.11 2.30 -8.35
C THR A 618 -2.54 3.57 -8.96
N PHE A 619 -1.39 4.02 -8.44
CA PHE A 619 -0.88 5.36 -8.71
C PHE A 619 0.33 5.42 -9.60
N HIS A 620 1.08 4.32 -9.81
CA HIS A 620 2.36 4.39 -10.53
C HIS A 620 2.45 3.42 -11.69
N SER A 621 2.02 2.17 -11.52
CA SER A 621 2.13 1.15 -12.58
C SER A 621 1.09 0.08 -12.40
N PRO A 622 0.11 -0.09 -13.31
CA PRO A 622 -0.97 -1.05 -13.11
C PRO A 622 -0.53 -2.53 -13.14
N PHE A 623 0.62 -2.86 -13.74
CA PHE A 623 1.06 -4.26 -13.89
C PHE A 623 2.56 -4.52 -13.86
N TYR A 624 3.43 -3.54 -14.15
CA TYR A 624 4.87 -3.73 -13.96
C TYR A 624 5.24 -3.44 -12.51
N SER A 625 5.89 -4.39 -11.86
CA SER A 625 6.29 -4.29 -10.46
C SER A 625 7.69 -3.70 -10.24
N SER A 626 8.49 -3.59 -11.31
CA SER A 626 9.85 -3.07 -11.27
C SER A 626 10.37 -2.76 -12.67
N SER A 627 11.51 -2.05 -12.74
CA SER A 627 12.23 -1.88 -14.00
C SER A 627 12.74 -3.21 -14.58
N ALA A 628 13.01 -4.20 -13.73
CA ALA A 628 13.40 -5.55 -14.16
C ALA A 628 12.24 -6.25 -14.89
N HIS A 629 11.04 -6.21 -14.31
CA HIS A 629 9.84 -6.79 -14.92
C HIS A 629 9.53 -6.10 -16.27
N LEU A 630 9.66 -4.77 -16.35
CA LEU A 630 9.56 -4.05 -17.61
C LEU A 630 10.57 -4.56 -18.65
N PHE A 631 11.84 -4.71 -18.26
CA PHE A 631 12.90 -5.20 -19.16
C PHE A 631 12.59 -6.60 -19.69
N GLU A 632 12.21 -7.54 -18.82
CA GLU A 632 11.93 -8.93 -19.19
C GLU A 632 10.81 -9.03 -20.22
N ASP A 633 9.69 -8.31 -20.01
CA ASP A 633 8.57 -8.29 -20.96
C ASP A 633 8.94 -7.61 -22.28
N MET A 634 9.65 -6.48 -22.23
CA MET A 634 10.07 -5.77 -23.44
C MET A 634 11.11 -6.55 -24.25
N ALA A 635 12.02 -7.30 -23.60
CA ALA A 635 12.98 -8.16 -24.28
C ALA A 635 12.27 -9.26 -25.09
N GLN A 636 11.24 -9.89 -24.51
CA GLN A 636 10.43 -10.90 -25.21
C GLN A 636 9.65 -10.29 -26.37
N ARG A 637 9.10 -9.09 -26.20
CA ARG A 637 8.34 -8.41 -27.27
C ARG A 637 9.25 -7.93 -28.40
N ALA A 638 10.46 -7.49 -28.11
CA ALA A 638 11.44 -7.10 -29.12
C ALA A 638 11.81 -8.27 -30.04
N ASP A 639 11.96 -9.47 -29.47
CA ASP A 639 12.15 -10.71 -30.23
C ASP A 639 10.97 -10.95 -31.19
N LEU A 640 9.76 -11.01 -30.64
CA LEU A 640 8.54 -11.35 -31.39
C LEU A 640 8.15 -10.35 -32.48
N ASN A 641 8.50 -9.08 -32.34
CA ASN A 641 8.02 -8.00 -33.22
C ASN A 641 9.12 -7.43 -34.13
N GLY A 642 10.36 -7.94 -34.05
CA GLY A 642 11.42 -7.58 -35.00
C GLY A 642 12.01 -6.17 -34.83
N TRP A 643 11.75 -5.48 -33.72
CA TRP A 643 12.47 -4.26 -33.33
C TRP A 643 13.68 -4.58 -32.46
N PHE A 644 14.56 -3.59 -32.27
CA PHE A 644 15.74 -3.70 -31.42
C PHE A 644 15.57 -2.82 -30.18
N MET A 645 15.66 -3.42 -29.00
CA MET A 645 15.52 -2.72 -27.73
C MET A 645 16.85 -2.16 -27.24
N VAL A 646 16.90 -0.88 -26.92
CA VAL A 646 17.97 -0.29 -26.10
C VAL A 646 17.41 -0.09 -24.71
N PHE A 647 17.85 -0.87 -23.73
CA PHE A 647 17.43 -0.72 -22.34
C PHE A 647 18.48 0.07 -21.55
N LYS A 648 18.06 1.16 -20.91
CA LYS A 648 18.92 1.90 -19.96
C LYS A 648 18.37 1.75 -18.55
N PRO A 649 19.05 0.99 -17.67
CA PRO A 649 18.68 0.93 -16.26
C PRO A 649 18.93 2.27 -15.57
N HIS A 650 18.27 2.50 -14.43
CA HIS A 650 18.65 3.59 -13.55
C HIS A 650 20.07 3.36 -12.98
N PRO A 651 20.88 4.40 -12.70
CA PRO A 651 22.22 4.22 -12.11
C PRO A 651 22.25 3.41 -10.80
N TYR A 652 21.15 3.45 -10.04
CA TYR A 652 20.91 2.69 -8.79
C TYR A 652 19.91 1.54 -9.01
N ALA A 653 20.11 0.75 -10.05
CA ALA A 653 19.24 -0.38 -10.40
C ALA A 653 20.04 -1.56 -10.98
N LYS A 654 21.32 -1.67 -10.60
CA LYS A 654 22.26 -2.61 -11.25
C LYS A 654 22.12 -4.05 -10.75
N SER A 655 21.50 -4.26 -9.59
CA SER A 655 21.53 -5.53 -8.85
C SER A 655 20.74 -6.68 -9.50
N TYR A 656 19.88 -6.40 -10.48
CA TYR A 656 18.93 -7.36 -11.05
C TYR A 656 18.98 -7.50 -12.59
N LEU A 657 20.01 -6.97 -13.24
CA LEU A 657 20.15 -7.09 -14.70
C LEU A 657 20.72 -8.47 -15.08
N PRO A 658 20.32 -9.04 -16.23
CA PRO A 658 20.86 -10.32 -16.70
C PRO A 658 22.37 -10.22 -16.97
N GLU A 659 23.07 -11.36 -16.85
CA GLU A 659 24.51 -11.46 -17.17
C GLU A 659 24.80 -11.10 -18.64
N LEU A 660 23.87 -11.40 -19.54
CA LEU A 660 24.00 -11.12 -20.96
C LEU A 660 23.53 -9.69 -21.29
N LEU A 661 24.49 -8.80 -21.49
CA LEU A 661 24.22 -7.39 -21.77
C LEU A 661 23.77 -7.09 -23.21
N ARG A 662 23.87 -8.06 -24.14
CA ARG A 662 23.49 -7.90 -25.55
C ARG A 662 23.03 -9.21 -26.19
N THR A 663 21.97 -9.12 -27.00
CA THR A 663 21.48 -10.18 -27.89
C THR A 663 21.28 -9.63 -29.31
N GLU A 664 20.67 -10.42 -30.19
CA GLU A 664 20.24 -9.96 -31.53
C GLU A 664 18.99 -9.06 -31.51
N HIS A 665 18.32 -8.94 -30.35
CA HIS A 665 17.08 -8.18 -30.16
C HIS A 665 17.21 -7.05 -29.15
N TYR A 666 18.21 -7.05 -28.28
CA TYR A 666 18.38 -5.97 -27.31
C TYR A 666 19.84 -5.71 -26.90
N ILE A 667 20.05 -4.53 -26.31
CA ILE A 667 21.26 -4.18 -25.56
C ILE A 667 20.91 -3.43 -24.27
N ILE A 668 21.66 -3.72 -23.20
CA ILE A 668 21.61 -3.00 -21.92
C ILE A 668 22.77 -1.99 -21.86
N VAL A 669 22.48 -0.73 -21.57
CA VAL A 669 23.48 0.37 -21.58
C VAL A 669 23.46 1.20 -20.29
N ASP A 670 24.42 0.98 -19.38
CA ASP A 670 24.49 1.67 -18.09
C ASP A 670 25.28 3.00 -18.15
N ASP A 671 26.44 3.01 -18.80
CA ASP A 671 27.35 4.17 -18.94
C ASP A 671 27.27 4.81 -20.34
N VAL A 672 26.05 5.22 -20.70
CA VAL A 672 25.72 5.93 -21.94
C VAL A 672 24.87 7.15 -21.63
N ASN A 673 25.09 8.22 -22.37
CA ASN A 673 24.32 9.46 -22.30
C ASN A 673 22.84 9.23 -22.66
N VAL A 674 21.90 9.64 -21.79
CA VAL A 674 20.46 9.36 -22.00
C VAL A 674 19.89 10.13 -23.19
N GLU A 675 20.38 11.33 -23.48
CA GLU A 675 19.96 12.12 -24.63
C GLU A 675 20.38 11.45 -25.95
N GLU A 676 21.52 10.76 -25.98
CA GLU A 676 21.93 9.90 -27.10
C GLU A 676 20.99 8.71 -27.29
N CYS A 677 20.57 8.05 -26.20
CA CYS A 677 19.56 6.98 -26.28
C CYS A 677 18.24 7.48 -26.90
N ILE A 678 17.77 8.64 -26.45
CA ILE A 678 16.53 9.26 -26.95
C ILE A 678 16.67 9.65 -28.43
N ASP A 679 17.79 10.28 -28.80
CA ASP A 679 17.99 10.78 -30.17
C ASP A 679 18.05 9.68 -31.22
N ILE A 680 18.67 8.54 -30.88
CA ILE A 680 18.80 7.40 -31.78
C ILE A 680 17.49 6.61 -31.87
N ALA A 681 16.67 6.61 -30.82
CA ALA A 681 15.44 5.84 -30.78
C ALA A 681 14.40 6.33 -31.80
N ASP A 682 13.65 5.39 -32.38
CA ASP A 682 12.40 5.66 -33.09
C ASP A 682 11.26 5.93 -32.08
N VAL A 683 11.24 5.19 -30.96
CA VAL A 683 10.25 5.32 -29.88
C VAL A 683 10.93 5.22 -28.52
N THR A 684 10.50 6.05 -27.56
CA THR A 684 10.88 5.92 -26.15
C THR A 684 9.74 5.30 -25.34
N LEU A 685 10.03 4.35 -24.45
CA LEU A 685 9.07 3.70 -23.58
C LEU A 685 9.53 3.75 -22.13
N THR A 686 8.61 4.00 -21.21
CA THR A 686 8.85 3.88 -19.77
C THR A 686 7.56 3.67 -18.99
N VAL A 687 7.67 3.12 -17.79
CA VAL A 687 6.54 3.03 -16.85
C VAL A 687 6.17 4.43 -16.37
N LEU A 688 7.08 5.12 -15.68
CA LEU A 688 6.81 6.41 -15.05
C LEU A 688 7.96 7.41 -15.12
N SER A 689 9.09 7.04 -15.73
CA SER A 689 10.31 7.83 -15.70
C SER A 689 10.09 9.21 -16.33
N GLN A 690 10.69 10.25 -15.73
CA GLN A 690 10.70 11.60 -16.30
C GLN A 690 11.61 11.75 -17.52
N ILE A 691 12.31 10.68 -17.92
CA ILE A 691 12.90 10.57 -19.27
C ILE A 691 11.81 10.75 -20.36
N SER A 692 10.55 10.41 -20.07
CA SER A 692 9.41 10.73 -20.93
C SER A 692 9.33 12.22 -21.30
N TYR A 693 9.49 13.14 -20.32
CA TYR A 693 9.52 14.58 -20.55
C TYR A 693 10.70 15.00 -21.43
N MET A 694 11.87 14.39 -21.22
CA MET A 694 13.05 14.64 -22.05
C MET A 694 12.82 14.19 -23.50
N ALA A 695 12.21 13.02 -23.71
CA ALA A 695 11.88 12.51 -25.03
C ALA A 695 10.90 13.43 -25.78
N LEU A 696 9.84 13.89 -25.12
CA LEU A 696 8.88 14.84 -25.71
C LEU A 696 9.55 16.19 -26.04
N THR A 697 10.40 16.71 -25.14
CA THR A 697 11.21 17.93 -25.36
C THR A 697 12.10 17.81 -26.61
N ARG A 698 12.56 16.60 -26.92
CA ARG A 698 13.42 16.32 -28.09
C ARG A 698 12.62 15.93 -29.34
N GLY A 699 11.29 15.91 -29.26
CA GLY A 699 10.42 15.61 -30.38
C GLY A 699 10.29 14.12 -30.70
N LYS A 700 10.52 13.25 -29.72
CA LYS A 700 10.41 11.80 -29.87
C LYS A 700 9.07 11.28 -29.35
N PRO A 701 8.43 10.31 -30.03
CA PRO A 701 7.22 9.70 -29.52
C PRO A 701 7.52 8.89 -28.25
N VAL A 702 6.59 8.96 -27.30
CA VAL A 702 6.68 8.29 -25.99
C VAL A 702 5.52 7.34 -25.80
N VAL A 703 5.81 6.12 -25.35
CA VAL A 703 4.83 5.16 -24.84
C VAL A 703 4.93 5.10 -23.31
N MET A 704 3.82 5.39 -22.63
CA MET A 704 3.69 5.30 -21.18
C MET A 704 2.97 4.00 -20.82
N THR A 705 3.56 3.17 -19.96
CA THR A 705 2.94 1.94 -19.43
C THR A 705 2.52 2.05 -17.96
N GLY A 706 2.83 3.18 -17.34
CA GLY A 706 2.41 3.56 -15.99
C GLY A 706 2.09 5.05 -15.92
N TYR A 707 1.98 5.56 -14.71
CA TYR A 707 1.42 6.88 -14.44
C TYR A 707 2.49 7.85 -13.94
N ASN A 708 2.54 9.01 -14.58
CA ASN A 708 3.13 10.22 -14.02
C ASN A 708 2.26 11.42 -14.45
N GLN A 709 2.78 12.64 -14.32
CA GLN A 709 2.03 13.86 -14.67
C GLN A 709 1.62 13.98 -16.15
N LEU A 710 2.10 13.12 -17.05
CA LEU A 710 1.69 13.03 -18.47
C LEU A 710 0.38 12.26 -18.69
N ARG A 711 -0.11 11.54 -17.66
CA ARG A 711 -1.33 10.74 -17.77
C ARG A 711 -2.50 11.58 -18.30
N ASP A 712 -3.17 11.09 -19.33
CA ASP A 712 -4.37 11.67 -19.94
C ASP A 712 -4.14 13.12 -20.46
N LYS A 713 -2.91 13.46 -20.86
CA LYS A 713 -2.55 14.78 -21.43
C LYS A 713 -2.57 14.80 -22.96
N GLY A 714 -2.76 13.65 -23.60
CA GLY A 714 -2.84 13.54 -25.06
C GLY A 714 -1.55 13.88 -25.80
N CYS A 715 -0.40 13.87 -25.12
CA CYS A 715 0.91 14.15 -25.68
C CYS A 715 1.81 12.91 -25.79
N CYS A 716 1.34 11.73 -25.37
CA CYS A 716 2.02 10.45 -25.46
C CYS A 716 1.04 9.35 -25.90
N TYR A 717 1.59 8.20 -26.29
CA TYR A 717 0.85 6.95 -26.41
C TYR A 717 0.73 6.32 -25.01
N GLU A 718 -0.45 5.82 -24.66
CA GLU A 718 -0.72 5.27 -23.32
C GLU A 718 -1.17 3.82 -23.44
N ALA A 719 -0.51 2.93 -22.68
CA ALA A 719 -0.77 1.50 -22.67
C ALA A 719 -0.84 1.00 -21.22
N PHE A 720 -1.99 1.24 -20.58
CA PHE A 720 -2.22 0.90 -19.17
C PHE A 720 -2.79 -0.52 -18.98
N ARG A 721 -2.75 -1.35 -20.02
CA ARG A 721 -3.04 -2.79 -19.98
C ARG A 721 -1.98 -3.53 -20.79
N THR A 722 -1.65 -4.76 -20.39
CA THR A 722 -0.55 -5.54 -20.99
C THR A 722 -0.81 -5.88 -22.45
N GLU A 723 -2.07 -6.05 -22.82
CA GLU A 723 -2.54 -6.30 -24.19
C GLU A 723 -2.36 -5.10 -25.13
N ASP A 724 -2.36 -3.87 -24.61
CA ASP A 724 -2.31 -2.63 -25.40
C ASP A 724 -0.89 -2.19 -25.74
N ILE A 725 0.14 -2.83 -25.17
CA ILE A 725 1.52 -2.36 -25.30
C ILE A 725 2.04 -2.48 -26.72
N ASN A 726 1.81 -3.62 -27.37
CA ASN A 726 2.29 -3.83 -28.75
C ASN A 726 1.58 -2.86 -29.72
N SER A 727 0.27 -2.64 -29.54
CA SER A 727 -0.48 -1.72 -30.40
C SER A 727 -0.01 -0.26 -30.19
N ALA A 728 0.29 0.14 -28.96
CA ALA A 728 0.83 1.47 -28.66
C ALA A 728 2.25 1.67 -29.23
N ILE A 729 3.15 0.72 -29.05
CA ILE A 729 4.52 0.78 -29.63
C ILE A 729 4.44 0.83 -31.15
N ASN A 730 3.65 -0.04 -31.78
CA ASN A 730 3.51 -0.06 -33.23
C ASN A 730 2.90 1.25 -33.76
N SER A 731 1.91 1.80 -33.06
CA SER A 731 1.35 3.11 -33.41
C SER A 731 2.40 4.22 -33.30
N ALA A 732 3.24 4.20 -32.26
CA ALA A 732 4.32 5.16 -32.09
C ALA A 732 5.40 5.01 -33.19
N LEU A 733 5.72 3.78 -33.61
CA LEU A 733 6.66 3.49 -34.69
C LEU A 733 6.14 3.94 -36.06
N ILE A 734 4.83 3.81 -36.29
CA ILE A 734 4.18 4.16 -37.57
C ILE A 734 3.91 5.67 -37.67
N TYR A 735 3.29 6.24 -36.65
CA TYR A 735 2.77 7.62 -36.69
C TYR A 735 3.74 8.65 -36.09
N GLY A 736 4.76 8.20 -35.34
CA GLY A 736 5.74 9.08 -34.72
C GLY A 736 5.13 10.04 -33.70
N PHE A 737 5.80 11.16 -33.44
CA PHE A 737 5.25 12.22 -32.59
C PHE A 737 4.35 13.13 -33.44
N THR A 738 3.04 12.90 -33.36
CA THR A 738 2.05 13.59 -34.20
C THR A 738 1.94 15.09 -33.87
N ASP A 739 1.44 15.90 -34.80
CA ASP A 739 1.31 17.35 -34.58
C ASP A 739 0.32 17.69 -33.46
N LEU A 740 -0.78 16.92 -33.33
CA LEU A 740 -1.71 17.04 -32.21
C LEU A 740 -1.01 16.75 -30.87
N MET A 741 -0.17 15.72 -30.81
CA MET A 741 0.58 15.40 -29.59
C MET A 741 1.62 16.49 -29.25
N LYS A 742 2.27 17.08 -30.27
CA LYS A 742 3.18 18.24 -30.07
C LYS A 742 2.44 19.46 -29.53
N GLU A 743 1.26 19.76 -30.07
CA GLU A 743 0.42 20.86 -29.60
C GLU A 743 0.00 20.63 -28.14
N ASN A 744 -0.46 19.42 -27.82
CA ASN A 744 -0.83 19.04 -26.46
C ASN A 744 0.37 19.11 -25.49
N TRP A 745 1.56 18.69 -25.94
CA TRP A 745 2.80 18.81 -25.19
C TRP A 745 3.14 20.27 -24.86
N ILE A 746 3.07 21.18 -25.84
CA ILE A 746 3.33 22.61 -25.62
C ILE A 746 2.33 23.20 -24.62
N LYS A 747 1.03 22.89 -24.77
CA LYS A 747 -0.01 23.34 -23.84
C LYS A 747 0.20 22.78 -22.43
N HIS A 748 0.62 21.53 -22.30
CA HIS A 748 0.95 20.91 -21.01
C HIS A 748 2.16 21.60 -20.36
N ALA A 749 3.25 21.79 -21.10
CA ALA A 749 4.44 22.49 -20.63
C ALA A 749 4.12 23.95 -20.23
N ALA A 750 3.29 24.66 -20.99
CA ALA A 750 2.84 26.01 -20.67
C ALA A 750 2.10 26.06 -19.33
N ARG A 751 1.18 25.12 -19.08
CA ARG A 751 0.46 25.04 -17.79
C ARG A 751 1.42 24.74 -16.64
N LEU A 752 2.34 23.80 -16.84
CA LEU A 752 3.35 23.46 -15.83
C LEU A 752 4.21 24.68 -15.47
N LEU A 753 4.78 25.37 -16.44
CA LEU A 753 5.62 26.56 -16.22
C LEU A 753 4.86 27.72 -15.57
N LYS A 754 3.60 27.92 -15.97
CA LYS A 754 2.76 28.99 -15.45
C LYS A 754 2.27 28.76 -14.02
N TYR A 755 1.97 27.50 -13.66
CA TYR A 755 1.24 27.22 -12.41
C TYR A 755 1.98 26.33 -11.41
N CYS A 756 2.91 25.47 -11.85
CA CYS A 756 3.38 24.34 -11.04
C CYS A 756 4.90 24.25 -10.88
N LEU A 757 5.67 24.76 -11.84
CA LEU A 757 7.13 24.65 -11.87
C LEU A 757 7.78 25.96 -11.44
N TYR A 758 8.87 25.83 -10.72
CA TYR A 758 9.64 26.95 -10.19
C TYR A 758 11.10 26.92 -10.66
N SER A 759 11.66 28.07 -10.99
CA SER A 759 13.09 28.23 -11.26
C SER A 759 13.47 29.71 -11.18
N ASP A 760 14.67 29.98 -10.66
CA ASP A 760 15.28 31.33 -10.75
C ASP A 760 16.08 31.51 -12.06
N ASN A 761 16.12 30.48 -12.92
CA ASN A 761 16.63 30.62 -14.27
C ASN A 761 15.53 31.21 -15.18
N GLU A 762 15.62 32.52 -15.44
CA GLU A 762 14.65 33.26 -16.27
C GLU A 762 14.47 32.67 -17.68
N ALA A 763 15.48 31.98 -18.22
CA ALA A 763 15.39 31.34 -19.54
C ALA A 763 14.37 30.18 -19.60
N LEU A 764 13.97 29.64 -18.43
CA LEU A 764 12.98 28.57 -18.34
C LEU A 764 11.55 29.09 -18.22
N TYR A 765 11.34 30.40 -17.99
CA TYR A 765 10.01 31.01 -17.85
C TYR A 765 9.10 30.34 -16.79
N ALA A 766 9.69 29.66 -15.82
CA ALA A 766 9.01 29.09 -14.66
C ALA A 766 8.73 30.18 -13.61
N LEU A 767 7.93 29.85 -12.59
CA LEU A 767 7.69 30.76 -11.47
C LEU A 767 8.97 30.99 -10.64
N PRO A 768 9.29 32.22 -10.21
CA PRO A 768 10.47 32.44 -9.39
C PRO A 768 10.28 31.87 -7.97
N SER A 769 11.39 31.62 -7.28
CA SER A 769 11.41 31.13 -5.88
C SER A 769 10.64 32.03 -4.90
N GLU A 770 10.51 33.34 -5.19
CA GLU A 770 9.67 34.25 -4.43
C GLU A 770 8.19 33.81 -4.37
N ILE A 771 7.65 33.32 -5.50
CA ILE A 771 6.26 32.83 -5.56
C ILE A 771 6.14 31.54 -4.74
N PHE A 772 7.13 30.65 -4.81
CA PHE A 772 7.19 29.46 -3.96
C PHE A 772 7.12 29.84 -2.47
N ALA A 773 7.96 30.79 -2.05
CA ALA A 773 8.02 31.25 -0.66
C ALA A 773 6.64 31.77 -0.18
N LYS A 774 5.97 32.60 -0.99
CA LYS A 774 4.64 33.11 -0.70
C LYS A 774 3.59 32.01 -0.55
N ARG A 775 3.62 30.99 -1.43
CA ARG A 775 2.66 29.87 -1.39
C ARG A 775 2.84 28.99 -0.15
N ILE A 776 4.08 28.65 0.22
CA ILE A 776 4.34 27.90 1.45
C ILE A 776 3.91 28.70 2.70
N GLN A 777 4.17 30.01 2.74
CA GLN A 777 3.70 30.86 3.83
C GLN A 777 2.17 30.91 3.91
N ALA A 778 1.47 30.97 2.77
CA ALA A 778 0.01 30.95 2.73
C ALA A 778 -0.56 29.62 3.27
N LEU A 779 0.06 28.49 2.93
CA LEU A 779 -0.32 27.16 3.44
C LEU A 779 -0.08 27.02 4.94
N ALA A 780 1.06 27.53 5.44
CA ALA A 780 1.38 27.56 6.86
C ALA A 780 0.34 28.33 7.68
N ARG A 781 -0.14 29.48 7.17
CA ARG A 781 -1.11 30.36 7.86
C ARG A 781 -2.54 29.80 8.00
N HIS A 782 -2.82 28.56 7.57
CA HIS A 782 -4.17 27.96 7.58
C HIS A 782 -5.24 28.71 6.75
N LYS A 783 -4.86 29.63 5.86
CA LYS A 783 -5.85 30.48 5.17
C LYS A 783 -6.43 29.88 3.88
N MET A 784 -5.81 28.85 3.28
CA MET A 784 -6.21 28.32 1.97
C MET A 784 -5.79 26.86 1.75
N THR A 785 -6.54 26.15 0.93
CA THR A 785 -6.14 24.95 0.19
C THR A 785 -5.34 25.33 -1.06
N ASP A 786 -4.51 24.44 -1.63
CA ASP A 786 -3.77 24.72 -2.89
C ASP A 786 -4.68 25.17 -4.03
N ILE A 787 -5.89 24.61 -4.10
CA ILE A 787 -6.88 25.00 -5.09
C ILE A 787 -7.38 26.41 -4.83
N GLU A 788 -7.52 26.84 -3.59
CA GLU A 788 -7.86 28.24 -3.27
C GLU A 788 -6.68 29.18 -3.55
N ILE A 789 -5.44 28.75 -3.38
CA ILE A 789 -4.25 29.53 -3.77
C ILE A 789 -4.18 29.68 -5.30
N ILE A 790 -4.29 28.57 -6.04
CA ILE A 790 -4.28 28.55 -7.50
C ILE A 790 -5.51 29.29 -8.06
N LYS A 791 -6.71 29.10 -7.47
CA LYS A 791 -7.95 29.77 -7.90
C LYS A 791 -8.06 31.23 -7.47
N GLN A 792 -7.36 31.69 -6.44
CA GLN A 792 -7.30 33.13 -6.12
C GLN A 792 -6.33 33.89 -7.02
N GLU A 793 -5.37 33.20 -7.62
CA GLU A 793 -4.43 33.77 -8.59
C GLU A 793 -4.96 33.73 -10.05
N ILE A 794 -6.00 32.92 -10.33
CA ILE A 794 -6.82 32.96 -11.56
C ILE A 794 -7.90 34.03 -11.42
#